data_AF-A0A7L1HY03-F1
#
_entry.id   AF-A0A7L1HY03-F1
#
_cell.length_a   1.000
_cell.length_b   1.000
_cell.length_c   1.000
_cell.angle_alpha   90.00
_cell.angle_beta   90.00
_cell.angle_gamma   90.00
#
_symmetry.space_group_name_H-M   'P 1'
#
loop_
_entity.id
_entity.type
_entity.pdbx_description
1 polymer ?
#
loop_
_entity_poly.entity_id
_entity_poly.type
_entity_poly.pdbx_seq_one_letter_code
_entity_poly.pdbx_strand_id
1 'polypeptide(L)'
;AFSCKAGEFLDMKSQACKPCAEGTYSLGTGVRFDEWDEVPHGFANVATNLEVDEGLGEAVENCTACPAGWPPIPPDGQLSQLATEPSRCLVLLVATKPSHWPIVLVAMDPSCQLVVLVATDPSHYLVAPAATKPSCWLVVPVELSRGNNVLYWRTTAFSVWSKVPKPVLVRNIGITGVAYTSECFPCKPGTFAPAAGSSSCQLCPADTFSSKGATTCQPCEPPTYAEPGSASCKPRPPCTDKDYFYTHTACDTHGETQLMFKWAEPKICSEELPQAAQLPPSGVKTKCPPCNPGFAKSNGSSCQPCPYGTYSNGSGCLSCPAGTQPVLGLEYKWWNVLPPNMETTVLSGINFEYKGMAGWEVAGDYIYTAAGASDNDFMILTLVVPGFSPPSPVLEDTESKEVARITFVFETICSVSCELYFMVGVNSRTNTPVETWTGPKGKQSYTYVVEKNATMSFTWAFQRTPYHEGGRRYTSDVAKLYSVNVTNVLGGVASFCRRCVPKPAGSCAPCPPGSALDPGSGTCQPCPPGTYLRGHPSDGTPACHPCGPGTRSNQLRSLCYNNCSFSLALPGRVLHYDLSALATSTTFTSGPSFTAKGLKYFHHFNISLCGHQGRKMASCSDNVTDARVPGGQGDPARVVTSHVCQSILVPPDVVGYKTPVASQPVSLADRLLGVTTGSSLDGVTSPPEYFPPS
;
A
#
# COMPACT_ATOMS: atom_id res chain seq x y z
N ALA A 1 -2.48 43.35 -9.91
CA ALA A 1 -3.57 42.43 -9.54
C ALA A 1 -3.33 41.92 -8.12
N PHE A 2 -4.20 42.27 -7.18
CA PHE A 2 -4.04 41.95 -5.75
C PHE A 2 -3.96 40.45 -5.51
N SER A 3 -3.07 40.00 -4.63
CA SER A 3 -2.90 38.60 -4.24
C SER A 3 -2.52 38.61 -2.77
N CYS A 4 -3.36 38.02 -1.93
CA CYS A 4 -3.11 37.95 -0.50
C CYS A 4 -2.45 36.63 -0.13
N LYS A 5 -1.62 36.64 0.92
CA LYS A 5 -0.97 35.41 1.40
C LYS A 5 -1.99 34.52 2.11
N ALA A 6 -1.66 33.24 2.29
CA ALA A 6 -2.44 32.38 3.16
C ALA A 6 -2.53 33.00 4.57
N GLY A 7 -3.73 33.02 5.14
CA GLY A 7 -4.04 33.75 6.37
C GLY A 7 -4.53 35.19 6.17
N GLU A 8 -4.51 35.71 4.94
CA GLU A 8 -4.96 37.08 4.63
C GLU A 8 -6.14 37.07 3.64
N PHE A 9 -6.95 38.14 3.65
CA PHE A 9 -8.03 38.39 2.69
C PHE A 9 -7.91 39.80 2.10
N LEU A 10 -8.47 40.02 0.92
CA LEU A 10 -8.47 41.33 0.28
C LEU A 10 -9.65 42.17 0.80
N ASP A 11 -9.36 43.19 1.61
CA ASP A 11 -10.38 44.16 2.00
C ASP A 11 -10.68 45.08 0.81
N MET A 12 -11.87 44.90 0.22
CA MET A 12 -12.32 45.66 -0.96
C MET A 12 -12.40 47.17 -0.70
N LYS A 13 -12.58 47.61 0.56
CA LYS A 13 -12.65 49.02 0.91
C LYS A 13 -11.27 49.67 0.92
N SER A 14 -10.26 48.99 1.48
CA SER A 14 -8.90 49.52 1.55
C SER A 14 -7.99 49.07 0.41
N GLN A 15 -8.46 48.18 -0.47
CA GLN A 15 -7.68 47.57 -1.55
C GLN A 15 -6.33 46.98 -1.05
N ALA A 16 -6.35 46.41 0.16
CA ALA A 16 -5.15 45.91 0.84
C ALA A 16 -5.43 44.56 1.50
N CYS A 17 -4.41 43.70 1.57
CA CYS A 17 -4.51 42.42 2.25
C CYS A 17 -4.47 42.61 3.77
N LYS A 18 -5.45 42.06 4.47
CA LYS A 18 -5.55 42.10 5.93
C LYS A 18 -5.52 40.67 6.49
N PRO A 19 -4.90 40.45 7.66
CA PRO A 19 -4.91 39.15 8.30
C PRO A 19 -6.33 38.79 8.76
N CYS A 20 -6.65 37.50 8.70
CA CYS A 20 -7.88 36.97 9.28
C CYS A 20 -7.90 37.15 10.79
N ALA A 21 -9.09 37.40 11.37
CA ALA A 21 -9.25 37.42 12.81
C ALA A 21 -9.10 36.00 13.39
N GLU A 22 -8.85 35.91 14.69
CA GLU A 22 -8.96 34.63 15.41
C GLU A 22 -10.33 33.97 15.17
N GLY A 23 -10.36 32.64 15.17
CA GLY A 23 -11.57 31.87 14.84
C GLY A 23 -11.91 31.83 13.35
N THR A 24 -11.13 32.50 12.49
CA THR A 24 -11.31 32.50 11.03
C THR A 24 -10.03 32.14 10.29
N TYR A 25 -10.16 31.64 9.07
CA TYR A 25 -9.03 31.26 8.22
C TYR A 25 -9.20 31.72 6.76
N SER A 26 -8.08 31.76 6.05
CA SER A 26 -8.06 32.07 4.62
C SER A 26 -6.92 31.35 3.92
N LEU A 27 -7.17 30.83 2.72
CA LEU A 27 -6.12 30.27 1.85
C LEU A 27 -5.41 31.37 1.03
N GLY A 28 -5.84 32.63 1.12
CA GLY A 28 -5.28 33.78 0.40
C GLY A 28 -5.65 33.81 -1.08
N THR A 29 -5.10 32.87 -1.84
CA THR A 29 -5.37 32.65 -3.28
C THR A 29 -6.19 31.38 -3.52
N GLY A 30 -6.93 30.91 -2.50
CA GLY A 30 -7.83 29.77 -2.61
C GLY A 30 -9.14 29.97 -1.85
N VAL A 31 -10.15 29.22 -2.24
CA VAL A 31 -11.46 29.10 -1.57
C VAL A 31 -11.72 27.63 -1.29
N ARG A 32 -12.31 27.33 -0.13
CA ARG A 32 -12.66 25.98 0.28
C ARG A 32 -14.10 25.97 0.82
N PHE A 33 -14.90 25.04 0.33
CA PHE A 33 -16.27 24.78 0.77
C PHE A 33 -16.32 23.38 1.37
N ASP A 34 -16.43 23.30 2.70
CA ASP A 34 -16.48 22.04 3.46
C ASP A 34 -17.57 22.04 4.54
N GLU A 35 -18.47 23.02 4.49
CA GLU A 35 -19.73 23.07 5.22
C GLU A 35 -20.88 23.29 4.23
N TRP A 36 -21.92 22.48 4.34
CA TRP A 36 -23.08 22.50 3.47
C TRP A 36 -24.34 22.56 4.32
N ASP A 37 -24.46 23.54 5.23
CA ASP A 37 -25.73 23.78 5.96
C ASP A 37 -26.74 24.48 5.05
N GLU A 38 -26.24 25.39 4.21
CA GLU A 38 -26.92 26.06 3.11
C GLU A 38 -26.01 26.06 1.88
N VAL A 39 -26.57 26.27 0.68
CA VAL A 39 -25.77 26.41 -0.55
C VAL A 39 -24.99 27.73 -0.48
N PRO A 40 -23.63 27.72 -0.49
CA PRO A 40 -22.83 28.94 -0.28
C PRO A 40 -23.09 30.03 -1.33
N HIS A 41 -22.88 31.29 -0.95
CA HIS A 41 -22.97 32.42 -1.89
C HIS A 41 -22.05 32.22 -3.11
N GLY A 42 -22.61 32.34 -4.31
CA GLY A 42 -21.91 32.11 -5.59
C GLY A 42 -22.27 30.79 -6.28
N PHE A 43 -22.95 29.87 -5.59
CA PHE A 43 -23.52 28.66 -6.18
C PHE A 43 -24.95 28.89 -6.70
N ALA A 44 -25.27 28.32 -7.86
CA ALA A 44 -26.63 28.31 -8.43
C ALA A 44 -27.09 26.88 -8.74
N ASN A 45 -28.34 26.56 -8.41
CA ASN A 45 -28.99 25.31 -8.76
C ASN A 45 -29.85 25.51 -10.01
N VAL A 46 -29.50 24.86 -11.13
CA VAL A 46 -30.20 25.01 -12.42
C VAL A 46 -30.71 23.66 -12.90
N ALA A 47 -31.98 23.57 -13.29
CA ALA A 47 -32.55 22.38 -13.93
C ALA A 47 -32.34 22.46 -15.46
N THR A 48 -31.86 21.39 -16.08
CA THR A 48 -31.66 21.32 -17.55
C THR A 48 -32.44 20.15 -18.13
N ASN A 49 -33.41 20.42 -19.01
CA ASN A 49 -34.02 19.42 -19.89
C ASN A 49 -33.21 19.36 -21.19
N LEU A 50 -32.85 18.17 -21.65
CA LEU A 50 -32.20 17.95 -22.94
C LEU A 50 -33.26 17.37 -23.88
N GLU A 51 -34.03 18.26 -24.52
CA GLU A 51 -34.71 17.89 -25.76
C GLU A 51 -33.63 17.76 -26.83
N VAL A 52 -33.39 16.53 -27.27
CA VAL A 52 -32.70 16.28 -28.54
C VAL A 52 -33.73 16.55 -29.62
N ASP A 53 -33.59 17.70 -30.27
CA ASP A 53 -34.47 18.15 -31.35
C ASP A 53 -34.30 17.25 -32.58
N GLU A 54 -35.18 16.26 -32.74
CA GLU A 54 -35.67 15.79 -34.04
C GLU A 54 -37.19 15.68 -33.99
N GLY A 55 -37.85 16.75 -34.44
CA GLY A 55 -39.27 16.96 -34.75
C GLY A 55 -40.32 15.87 -34.48
N LEU A 56 -41.34 16.21 -33.67
CA LEU A 56 -42.78 16.22 -33.99
C LEU A 56 -43.62 16.54 -32.73
N GLY A 57 -44.37 17.65 -32.76
CA GLY A 57 -45.70 17.82 -32.12
C GLY A 57 -45.84 17.84 -30.59
N GLU A 58 -46.21 19.03 -30.08
CA GLU A 58 -47.00 19.32 -28.85
C GLU A 58 -46.73 18.52 -27.55
N ALA A 59 -46.16 19.17 -26.54
CA ALA A 59 -46.91 19.67 -25.37
C ALA A 59 -45.95 20.28 -24.33
N VAL A 60 -46.24 21.52 -23.94
CA VAL A 60 -45.65 22.18 -22.78
C VAL A 60 -46.23 21.53 -21.51
N GLU A 61 -45.41 20.86 -20.71
CA GLU A 61 -45.72 20.63 -19.29
C GLU A 61 -44.66 21.32 -18.41
N ASN A 62 -45.12 22.37 -17.73
CA ASN A 62 -44.41 23.05 -16.65
C ASN A 62 -43.99 22.03 -15.57
N CYS A 63 -42.71 21.74 -15.47
CA CYS A 63 -42.13 20.99 -14.34
C CYS A 63 -42.02 21.89 -13.09
N THR A 64 -43.14 22.38 -12.57
CA THR A 64 -43.21 23.10 -11.28
C THR A 64 -43.31 22.15 -10.07
N ALA A 65 -43.33 20.83 -10.28
CA ALA A 65 -43.58 19.83 -9.24
C ALA A 65 -42.40 18.85 -9.03
N CYS A 66 -41.21 19.36 -8.75
CA CYS A 66 -40.09 18.57 -8.22
C CYS A 66 -39.42 19.32 -7.06
N PRO A 67 -39.72 18.98 -5.79
CA PRO A 67 -39.08 19.59 -4.64
C PRO A 67 -37.77 18.85 -4.34
N ALA A 68 -36.68 19.14 -5.06
CA ALA A 68 -35.31 18.80 -4.61
C ALA A 68 -34.25 19.48 -5.50
N GLY A 69 -33.53 20.47 -4.95
CA GLY A 69 -32.18 20.85 -5.41
C GLY A 69 -31.15 19.84 -4.89
N TRP A 70 -29.86 20.19 -4.83
CA TRP A 70 -28.87 19.48 -3.99
C TRP A 70 -29.18 19.78 -2.52
N PRO A 71 -29.89 18.91 -1.76
CA PRO A 71 -30.25 19.23 -0.40
C PRO A 71 -29.06 18.93 0.52
N PRO A 72 -28.79 19.78 1.51
CA PRO A 72 -27.85 19.46 2.57
C PRO A 72 -28.37 18.27 3.39
N ILE A 73 -27.47 17.34 3.76
CA ILE A 73 -27.76 16.24 4.70
C ILE A 73 -27.14 16.60 6.06
N PRO A 74 -27.92 17.16 7.00
CA PRO A 74 -27.52 17.21 8.40
C PRO A 74 -27.65 15.80 9.02
N PRO A 75 -26.73 15.36 9.90
CA PRO A 75 -25.65 16.14 10.55
C PRO A 75 -24.28 16.09 9.85
N ASP A 76 -24.16 15.45 8.68
CA ASP A 76 -22.87 15.06 8.10
C ASP A 76 -22.21 16.12 7.19
N GLY A 77 -22.89 17.26 6.97
CA GLY A 77 -22.37 18.38 6.18
C GLY A 77 -22.04 17.98 4.74
N GLN A 78 -22.99 17.34 4.04
CA GLN A 78 -22.81 16.86 2.66
C GLN A 78 -23.98 17.32 1.78
N LEU A 79 -23.72 17.52 0.49
CA LEU A 79 -24.78 17.66 -0.50
C LEU A 79 -25.11 16.30 -1.12
N SER A 80 -26.38 16.02 -1.34
CA SER A 80 -26.84 14.81 -2.04
C SER A 80 -27.64 15.10 -3.29
N GLN A 81 -27.54 14.21 -4.28
CA GLN A 81 -28.47 14.22 -5.41
C GLN A 81 -28.83 12.79 -5.80
N LEU A 82 -30.13 12.51 -5.85
CA LEU A 82 -30.67 11.29 -6.46
C LEU A 82 -30.67 11.50 -7.98
N ALA A 83 -30.10 10.57 -8.74
CA ALA A 83 -30.08 10.67 -10.19
C ALA A 83 -31.45 10.29 -10.76
N THR A 84 -32.38 11.24 -10.75
CA THR A 84 -33.68 11.16 -11.43
C THR A 84 -33.67 12.09 -12.65
N GLU A 85 -34.40 11.72 -13.70
CA GLU A 85 -34.75 12.69 -14.74
C GLU A 85 -35.83 13.65 -14.20
N PRO A 86 -35.70 14.99 -14.43
CA PRO A 86 -34.62 15.67 -15.15
C PRO A 86 -33.35 15.91 -14.31
N SER A 87 -32.17 15.76 -14.94
CA SER A 87 -30.86 15.99 -14.31
C SER A 87 -30.69 17.47 -13.94
N ARG A 88 -30.55 17.79 -12.64
CA ARG A 88 -30.26 19.16 -12.15
C ARG A 88 -28.74 19.37 -11.97
N CYS A 89 -28.24 20.58 -12.22
CA CYS A 89 -26.83 20.97 -12.16
C CYS A 89 -26.55 21.95 -11.01
N LEU A 90 -25.42 21.77 -10.31
CA LEU A 90 -24.84 22.78 -9.40
C LEU A 90 -23.81 23.62 -10.19
N VAL A 91 -23.85 24.95 -10.08
CA VAL A 91 -23.02 25.88 -10.86
C VAL A 91 -22.25 26.83 -9.95
N LEU A 92 -20.95 27.06 -10.20
CA LEU A 92 -20.13 28.05 -9.49
C LEU A 92 -19.29 28.90 -10.47
N LEU A 93 -19.27 30.22 -10.28
CA LEU A 93 -18.44 31.16 -11.06
C LEU A 93 -17.14 31.48 -10.32
N VAL A 94 -15.99 31.38 -11.00
CA VAL A 94 -14.66 31.60 -10.41
C VAL A 94 -13.73 32.36 -11.34
N ALA A 95 -13.03 33.40 -10.85
CA ALA A 95 -11.98 34.10 -11.59
C ALA A 95 -10.57 33.68 -11.13
N THR A 96 -9.77 33.10 -12.02
CA THR A 96 -8.44 32.51 -11.71
C THR A 96 -7.26 33.32 -12.26
N LYS A 97 -6.08 33.18 -11.64
CA LYS A 97 -4.79 33.74 -12.07
C LYS A 97 -3.76 32.67 -12.47
N PRO A 98 -2.70 33.05 -13.22
CA PRO A 98 -1.69 32.11 -13.65
C PRO A 98 -0.60 31.90 -12.60
N SER A 99 -0.76 30.89 -11.75
CA SER A 99 0.32 30.05 -11.19
C SER A 99 -0.25 29.08 -10.15
N HIS A 100 -0.09 27.79 -10.43
CA HIS A 100 -0.46 26.61 -9.63
C HIS A 100 -1.92 26.12 -9.68
N TRP A 101 -2.00 24.79 -9.58
CA TRP A 101 -3.11 23.89 -9.87
C TRP A 101 -4.33 24.13 -8.95
N PRO A 102 -5.56 24.24 -9.49
CA PRO A 102 -6.80 24.06 -8.73
C PRO A 102 -7.14 22.58 -8.53
N ILE A 103 -7.40 22.13 -7.29
CA ILE A 103 -7.95 20.79 -7.00
C ILE A 103 -9.36 20.93 -6.46
N VAL A 104 -10.34 20.47 -7.25
CA VAL A 104 -11.71 20.22 -6.79
C VAL A 104 -11.72 18.85 -6.11
N LEU A 105 -11.81 18.83 -4.78
CA LEU A 105 -12.09 17.60 -4.04
C LEU A 105 -13.55 17.22 -4.36
N VAL A 106 -13.88 15.95 -4.61
CA VAL A 106 -15.29 15.50 -4.68
C VAL A 106 -15.37 14.06 -4.22
N ALA A 107 -15.76 13.89 -2.97
CA ALA A 107 -15.76 12.60 -2.30
C ALA A 107 -17.03 11.79 -2.71
N MET A 108 -16.92 10.57 -3.30
CA MET A 108 -18.06 9.77 -3.86
C MET A 108 -18.17 8.27 -3.39
N ASP A 109 -19.37 7.65 -3.56
CA ASP A 109 -19.70 6.19 -3.46
C ASP A 109 -19.90 5.56 -4.87
N PRO A 110 -19.50 4.30 -5.17
CA PRO A 110 -19.16 3.84 -6.52
C PRO A 110 -20.32 3.26 -7.35
N SER A 111 -21.58 3.57 -7.05
CA SER A 111 -22.75 3.01 -7.77
C SER A 111 -23.33 3.90 -8.87
N CYS A 112 -22.79 5.09 -9.14
CA CYS A 112 -23.27 5.99 -10.20
C CYS A 112 -22.11 6.71 -10.92
N GLN A 113 -22.24 6.92 -12.24
CA GLN A 113 -21.29 7.71 -13.02
C GLN A 113 -21.62 9.22 -12.88
N LEU A 114 -20.85 9.95 -12.06
CA LEU A 114 -20.89 11.42 -12.03
C LEU A 114 -20.02 11.97 -13.17
N VAL A 115 -20.51 12.97 -13.91
CA VAL A 115 -19.74 13.72 -14.90
C VAL A 115 -19.57 15.15 -14.41
N VAL A 116 -18.38 15.48 -13.87
CA VAL A 116 -18.04 16.87 -13.58
C VAL A 116 -17.69 17.54 -14.92
N LEU A 117 -18.44 18.55 -15.31
CA LEU A 117 -18.22 19.33 -16.52
C LEU A 117 -17.64 20.68 -16.13
N VAL A 118 -16.44 20.98 -16.59
CA VAL A 118 -15.86 22.31 -16.43
C VAL A 118 -15.90 23.00 -17.79
N ALA A 119 -16.58 24.14 -17.85
CA ALA A 119 -16.73 24.92 -19.07
C ALA A 119 -16.18 26.33 -18.85
N THR A 120 -15.23 26.70 -19.70
CA THR A 120 -14.73 28.08 -19.81
C THR A 120 -15.55 28.89 -20.83
N ASP A 121 -16.30 28.17 -21.69
CA ASP A 121 -17.16 28.66 -22.77
C ASP A 121 -18.24 27.58 -23.05
N PRO A 122 -19.52 27.92 -23.33
CA PRO A 122 -20.58 26.95 -23.67
C PRO A 122 -20.28 25.96 -24.81
N SER A 123 -19.21 26.19 -25.59
CA SER A 123 -18.80 25.37 -26.73
C SER A 123 -17.69 24.33 -26.45
N HIS A 124 -17.05 24.33 -25.27
CA HIS A 124 -15.99 23.37 -24.91
C HIS A 124 -16.17 22.79 -23.50
N TYR A 125 -16.42 21.49 -23.42
CA TYR A 125 -16.54 20.74 -22.17
C TYR A 125 -15.29 19.90 -21.92
N LEU A 126 -14.67 20.04 -20.74
CA LEU A 126 -13.70 19.06 -20.25
C LEU A 126 -14.44 17.98 -19.46
N VAL A 127 -14.40 16.74 -19.97
CA VAL A 127 -14.98 15.55 -19.31
C VAL A 127 -13.86 14.85 -18.54
N ALA A 128 -13.93 14.86 -17.21
CA ALA A 128 -13.06 14.03 -16.39
C ALA A 128 -13.64 12.60 -16.30
N PRO A 129 -12.94 11.53 -16.75
CA PRO A 129 -13.44 10.17 -16.65
C PRO A 129 -13.38 9.64 -15.21
N ALA A 130 -14.41 8.91 -14.81
CA ALA A 130 -14.52 8.24 -13.51
C ALA A 130 -13.56 7.04 -13.38
N ALA A 131 -13.03 6.83 -12.17
CA ALA A 131 -12.23 5.66 -11.80
C ALA A 131 -13.11 4.44 -11.48
N THR A 132 -12.64 3.25 -11.85
CA THR A 132 -13.34 1.95 -11.74
C THR A 132 -13.13 1.20 -10.42
N LYS A 133 -12.65 1.85 -9.34
CA LYS A 133 -12.44 1.20 -8.04
C LYS A 133 -13.61 1.45 -7.07
N PRO A 134 -14.18 0.40 -6.46
CA PRO A 134 -15.21 0.56 -5.45
C PRO A 134 -14.61 0.51 -4.05
N SER A 135 -14.18 1.66 -3.47
CA SER A 135 -14.06 1.84 -1.99
C SER A 135 -13.37 3.13 -1.51
N CYS A 136 -13.31 4.24 -2.26
CA CYS A 136 -12.69 5.46 -1.72
C CYS A 136 -13.31 6.75 -2.25
N TRP A 137 -13.41 7.74 -1.36
CA TRP A 137 -13.62 9.14 -1.66
C TRP A 137 -12.64 9.60 -2.75
N LEU A 138 -13.13 9.87 -3.96
CA LEU A 138 -12.28 10.26 -5.10
C LEU A 138 -11.85 11.72 -4.98
N VAL A 139 -10.66 12.06 -5.48
CA VAL A 139 -10.24 13.47 -5.67
C VAL A 139 -10.08 13.68 -7.16
N VAL A 140 -10.83 14.63 -7.73
CA VAL A 140 -10.81 14.90 -9.17
C VAL A 140 -10.11 16.24 -9.43
N PRO A 141 -8.81 16.25 -9.75
CA PRO A 141 -8.15 17.49 -10.13
C PRO A 141 -8.73 18.00 -11.46
N VAL A 142 -9.11 19.29 -11.52
CA VAL A 142 -9.56 19.92 -12.76
C VAL A 142 -8.75 21.18 -13.03
N GLU A 143 -8.17 21.25 -14.22
CA GLU A 143 -7.42 22.42 -14.68
C GLU A 143 -8.38 23.54 -15.10
N LEU A 144 -8.19 24.73 -14.52
CA LEU A 144 -8.96 25.93 -14.86
C LEU A 144 -8.16 26.83 -15.80
N SER A 145 -8.80 27.35 -16.84
CA SER A 145 -8.20 28.33 -17.76
C SER A 145 -8.04 29.68 -17.06
N ARG A 146 -7.13 30.53 -17.58
CA ARG A 146 -6.94 31.89 -17.06
C ARG A 146 -8.21 32.73 -17.29
N GLY A 147 -8.67 33.43 -16.26
CA GLY A 147 -9.83 34.32 -16.35
C GLY A 147 -11.08 33.74 -15.68
N ASN A 148 -12.26 34.06 -16.20
CA ASN A 148 -13.53 33.60 -15.65
C ASN A 148 -13.78 32.15 -16.07
N ASN A 149 -14.06 31.30 -15.09
CA ASN A 149 -14.40 29.89 -15.25
C ASN A 149 -15.78 29.66 -14.67
N VAL A 150 -16.54 28.75 -15.29
CA VAL A 150 -17.81 28.26 -14.75
C VAL A 150 -17.70 26.76 -14.49
N LEU A 151 -17.89 26.38 -13.24
CA LEU A 151 -17.83 24.98 -12.79
C LEU A 151 -19.23 24.41 -12.72
N TYR A 152 -19.46 23.25 -13.34
CA TYR A 152 -20.73 22.53 -13.30
C TYR A 152 -20.54 21.12 -12.73
N TRP A 153 -21.33 20.77 -11.71
CA TRP A 153 -21.44 19.39 -11.23
C TRP A 153 -22.75 18.78 -11.75
N ARG A 154 -22.63 17.72 -12.56
CA ARG A 154 -23.77 17.02 -13.19
C ARG A 154 -23.71 15.52 -12.95
N THR A 155 -24.79 14.92 -12.48
CA THR A 155 -24.95 13.46 -12.37
C THR A 155 -25.67 12.90 -13.59
N THR A 156 -25.17 11.81 -14.17
CA THR A 156 -25.88 11.03 -15.20
C THR A 156 -26.03 9.60 -14.72
N ALA A 157 -27.26 9.12 -14.51
CA ALA A 157 -27.51 7.71 -14.22
C ALA A 157 -28.11 7.02 -15.44
N PHE A 158 -27.60 5.82 -15.74
CA PHE A 158 -28.26 4.86 -16.61
C PHE A 158 -28.72 3.69 -15.74
N SER A 159 -30.02 3.42 -15.70
CA SER A 159 -30.56 2.26 -14.99
C SER A 159 -30.29 0.99 -15.79
N VAL A 160 -29.19 0.30 -15.48
CA VAL A 160 -28.98 -1.06 -15.98
C VAL A 160 -29.46 -2.02 -14.88
N TRP A 161 -30.59 -2.69 -15.15
CA TRP A 161 -31.14 -3.82 -14.37
C TRP A 161 -31.72 -3.49 -12.98
N SER A 162 -32.73 -2.62 -12.96
CA SER A 162 -33.77 -2.56 -11.90
C SER A 162 -33.30 -2.34 -10.45
N LYS A 163 -32.07 -1.89 -10.20
CA LYS A 163 -31.63 -1.41 -8.88
C LYS A 163 -31.83 0.10 -8.80
N VAL A 164 -32.44 0.56 -7.70
CA VAL A 164 -32.57 2.00 -7.40
C VAL A 164 -31.16 2.61 -7.34
N PRO A 165 -30.86 3.69 -8.10
CA PRO A 165 -29.56 4.35 -8.05
C PRO A 165 -29.29 4.90 -6.65
N LYS A 166 -28.09 4.69 -6.10
CA LYS A 166 -27.69 5.38 -4.85
C LYS A 166 -27.37 6.86 -5.15
N PRO A 167 -27.59 7.78 -4.19
CA PRO A 167 -27.29 9.20 -4.37
C PRO A 167 -25.78 9.46 -4.52
N VAL A 168 -25.43 10.50 -5.29
CA VAL A 168 -24.07 11.04 -5.33
C VAL A 168 -23.90 12.06 -4.22
N LEU A 169 -22.78 11.97 -3.49
CA LEU A 169 -22.44 12.84 -2.36
C LEU A 169 -21.30 13.77 -2.74
N VAL A 170 -21.32 15.02 -2.24
CA VAL A 170 -20.20 15.99 -2.35
C VAL A 170 -19.87 16.50 -0.95
N ARG A 171 -18.61 16.36 -0.53
CA ARG A 171 -18.16 16.69 0.84
C ARG A 171 -17.31 17.96 0.93
N ASN A 172 -16.28 18.09 0.10
CA ASN A 172 -15.36 19.24 0.13
C ASN A 172 -15.18 19.75 -1.29
N ILE A 173 -15.20 21.06 -1.56
CA ILE A 173 -14.76 21.67 -2.83
C ILE A 173 -13.63 22.64 -2.51
N GLY A 174 -12.44 22.36 -3.04
CA GLY A 174 -11.30 23.27 -2.98
C GLY A 174 -11.11 23.96 -4.32
N ILE A 175 -10.71 25.22 -4.32
CA ILE A 175 -10.35 25.95 -5.53
C ILE A 175 -9.14 26.81 -5.19
N THR A 176 -8.00 26.53 -5.82
CA THR A 176 -6.74 27.27 -5.64
C THR A 176 -6.43 28.09 -6.89
N GLY A 177 -5.67 29.17 -6.74
CA GLY A 177 -5.36 30.09 -7.84
C GLY A 177 -6.46 31.10 -8.15
N VAL A 178 -7.40 31.36 -7.24
CA VAL A 178 -8.36 32.46 -7.39
C VAL A 178 -7.65 33.82 -7.26
N ALA A 179 -8.16 34.85 -7.93
CA ALA A 179 -7.50 36.15 -7.96
C ALA A 179 -7.28 36.75 -6.56
N TYR A 180 -8.22 36.55 -5.64
CA TYR A 180 -8.19 36.91 -4.23
C TYR A 180 -9.35 36.20 -3.51
N THR A 181 -9.23 36.01 -2.20
CA THR A 181 -10.40 35.79 -1.32
C THR A 181 -10.86 37.12 -0.73
N SER A 182 -12.16 37.41 -0.81
CA SER A 182 -12.74 38.68 -0.34
C SER A 182 -13.05 38.70 1.16
N GLU A 183 -13.00 37.54 1.82
CA GLU A 183 -13.32 37.39 3.23
C GLU A 183 -12.59 36.19 3.85
N CYS A 184 -12.60 36.13 5.19
CA CYS A 184 -12.12 34.99 5.96
C CYS A 184 -13.30 34.10 6.35
N PHE A 185 -13.07 32.79 6.33
CA PHE A 185 -14.09 31.81 6.65
C PHE A 185 -14.01 31.45 8.13
N PRO A 186 -15.13 31.41 8.87
CA PRO A 186 -15.12 30.93 10.24
C PRO A 186 -14.70 29.47 10.30
N CYS A 187 -13.98 29.09 11.36
CA CYS A 187 -13.65 27.69 11.61
C CYS A 187 -14.92 26.87 11.80
N LYS A 188 -14.96 25.69 11.21
CA LYS A 188 -16.10 24.79 11.37
C LYS A 188 -16.23 24.30 12.81
N PRO A 189 -17.43 23.94 13.28
CA PRO A 189 -17.60 23.28 14.56
C PRO A 189 -16.66 22.08 14.72
N GLY A 190 -16.09 21.93 15.91
CA GLY A 190 -15.03 20.96 16.20
C GLY A 190 -13.63 21.35 15.73
N THR A 191 -13.46 22.54 15.15
CA THR A 191 -12.15 23.13 14.86
C THR A 191 -12.02 24.52 15.48
N PHE A 192 -10.79 25.01 15.61
CA PHE A 192 -10.51 26.34 16.16
C PHE A 192 -9.30 26.99 15.48
N ALA A 193 -9.23 28.32 15.52
CA ALA A 193 -8.07 29.09 15.08
C ALA A 193 -7.66 30.07 16.18
N PRO A 194 -6.59 29.78 16.94
CA PRO A 194 -6.23 30.57 18.12
C PRO A 194 -5.50 31.87 17.78
N ALA A 195 -5.02 32.03 16.54
CA ALA A 195 -4.23 33.18 16.13
C ALA A 195 -4.84 33.88 14.91
N ALA A 196 -4.74 35.20 14.90
CA ALA A 196 -4.98 36.00 13.70
C ALA A 196 -4.02 35.60 12.58
N GLY A 197 -4.48 35.65 11.33
CA GLY A 197 -3.68 35.24 10.17
C GLY A 197 -3.62 33.73 9.94
N SER A 198 -4.56 32.94 10.51
CA SER A 198 -4.58 31.49 10.33
C SER A 198 -4.89 31.09 8.89
N SER A 199 -4.07 30.21 8.31
CA SER A 199 -4.29 29.66 6.96
C SER A 199 -5.23 28.46 6.94
N SER A 200 -5.45 27.82 8.09
CA SER A 200 -6.36 26.69 8.29
C SER A 200 -6.75 26.58 9.76
N CYS A 201 -7.87 25.90 10.04
CA CYS A 201 -8.32 25.62 11.41
C CYS A 201 -7.72 24.32 11.94
N GLN A 202 -7.41 24.31 13.24
CA GLN A 202 -6.90 23.15 13.95
C GLN A 202 -8.07 22.32 14.51
N LEU A 203 -7.94 20.99 14.54
CA LEU A 203 -8.95 20.10 15.12
C LEU A 203 -8.96 20.24 16.65
N CYS A 204 -10.16 20.24 17.25
CA CYS A 204 -10.27 20.11 18.69
C CYS A 204 -9.76 18.75 19.17
N PRO A 205 -8.92 18.70 20.21
CA PRO A 205 -8.47 17.44 20.79
C PRO A 205 -9.63 16.66 21.43
N ALA A 206 -9.39 15.38 21.73
CA ALA A 206 -10.35 14.53 22.44
C ALA A 206 -10.82 15.19 23.75
N ASP A 207 -12.05 14.89 24.15
CA ASP A 207 -12.75 15.45 25.32
C ASP A 207 -12.94 16.98 25.27
N THR A 208 -12.79 17.59 24.10
CA THR A 208 -13.11 19.00 23.86
C THR A 208 -13.99 19.17 22.63
N PHE A 209 -14.77 20.24 22.61
CA PHE A 209 -15.65 20.59 21.51
C PHE A 209 -15.52 22.08 21.18
N SER A 210 -15.98 22.46 19.99
CA SER A 210 -16.08 23.88 19.65
C SER A 210 -17.27 24.17 18.75
N SER A 211 -17.83 25.35 18.92
CA SER A 211 -18.81 25.92 18.00
C SER A 211 -18.12 26.55 16.78
N LYS A 212 -18.92 26.92 15.77
CA LYS A 212 -18.43 27.65 14.60
C LYS A 212 -17.71 28.94 14.99
N GLY A 213 -16.57 29.22 14.35
CA GLY A 213 -15.76 30.41 14.59
C GLY A 213 -14.98 30.41 15.89
N ALA A 214 -14.79 29.25 16.54
CA ALA A 214 -14.12 29.20 17.83
C ALA A 214 -12.62 29.55 17.75
N THR A 215 -12.16 30.27 18.76
CA THR A 215 -10.73 30.61 18.95
C THR A 215 -10.02 29.61 19.87
N THR A 216 -10.78 28.82 20.61
CA THR A 216 -10.29 27.76 21.51
C THR A 216 -11.35 26.66 21.64
N CYS A 217 -10.93 25.45 22.02
CA CYS A 217 -11.84 24.34 22.30
C CYS A 217 -12.25 24.36 23.77
N GLN A 218 -13.53 24.06 24.02
CA GLN A 218 -14.10 23.96 25.36
C GLN A 218 -14.06 22.51 25.84
N PRO A 219 -13.69 22.24 27.09
CA PRO A 219 -13.69 20.88 27.63
C PRO A 219 -15.13 20.37 27.82
N CYS A 220 -15.31 19.06 27.63
CA CYS A 220 -16.56 18.39 27.97
C CYS A 220 -16.68 18.19 29.48
N GLU A 221 -17.83 18.56 30.06
CA GLU A 221 -18.10 18.32 31.48
C GLU A 221 -18.42 16.82 31.71
N PRO A 222 -17.88 16.17 32.76
CA PRO A 222 -18.30 14.83 33.15
C PRO A 222 -19.82 14.81 33.42
N PRO A 223 -20.59 13.82 32.93
CA PRO A 223 -20.18 12.51 32.37
C PRO A 223 -20.19 12.45 30.84
N THR A 224 -19.85 13.54 30.14
CA THR A 224 -19.83 13.60 28.68
C THR A 224 -18.42 13.44 28.11
N TYR A 225 -18.33 13.21 26.79
CA TYR A 225 -17.08 13.09 26.03
C TYR A 225 -17.25 13.69 24.64
N ALA A 226 -16.13 14.00 23.99
CA ALA A 226 -16.09 14.41 22.59
C ALA A 226 -14.95 13.69 21.88
N GLU A 227 -15.22 13.18 20.68
CA GLU A 227 -14.17 12.67 19.81
C GLU A 227 -13.36 13.84 19.24
N PRO A 228 -12.09 13.65 18.82
CA PRO A 228 -11.32 14.69 18.15
C PRO A 228 -12.11 15.30 16.98
N GLY A 229 -12.21 16.62 16.94
CA GLY A 229 -12.97 17.31 15.91
C GLY A 229 -14.49 17.40 16.14
N SER A 230 -15.00 17.13 17.35
CA SER A 230 -16.44 17.16 17.63
C SER A 230 -16.98 18.57 17.84
N ALA A 231 -18.17 18.83 17.28
CA ALA A 231 -18.92 20.07 17.46
C ALA A 231 -19.61 20.19 18.83
N SER A 232 -19.83 19.06 19.51
CA SER A 232 -20.54 18.98 20.78
C SER A 232 -20.13 17.74 21.57
N CYS A 233 -20.38 17.78 22.88
CA CYS A 233 -20.16 16.63 23.76
C CYS A 233 -21.36 15.65 23.69
N LYS A 234 -21.06 14.36 23.81
CA LYS A 234 -22.03 13.26 23.88
C LYS A 234 -21.93 12.57 25.25
N PRO A 235 -23.03 12.01 25.79
CA PRO A 235 -22.97 11.24 27.03
C PRO A 235 -22.11 9.99 26.85
N ARG A 236 -21.29 9.66 27.86
CA ARG A 236 -20.46 8.44 27.82
C ARG A 236 -21.35 7.18 27.90
N PRO A 237 -21.19 6.19 27.02
CA PRO A 237 -21.86 4.90 27.15
C PRO A 237 -21.24 4.04 28.27
N PRO A 238 -21.95 3.01 28.78
CA PRO A 238 -21.36 2.03 29.70
C PRO A 238 -20.25 1.24 29.00
N CYS A 239 -19.17 0.93 29.72
CA CYS A 239 -18.08 0.12 29.16
C CYS A 239 -18.53 -1.30 28.80
N THR A 240 -17.93 -1.85 27.75
CA THR A 240 -18.17 -3.20 27.23
C THR A 240 -16.84 -3.96 27.09
N ASP A 241 -16.92 -5.26 26.78
CA ASP A 241 -15.76 -6.10 26.46
C ASP A 241 -15.03 -5.68 25.17
N LYS A 242 -15.65 -4.81 24.36
CA LYS A 242 -15.06 -4.22 23.15
C LYS A 242 -14.21 -2.98 23.41
N ASP A 243 -14.28 -2.42 24.62
CA ASP A 243 -13.60 -1.17 25.00
C ASP A 243 -12.23 -1.40 25.63
N TYR A 244 -11.85 -2.65 25.88
CA TYR A 244 -10.52 -3.02 26.36
C TYR A 244 -9.91 -4.11 25.47
N PHE A 245 -8.58 -4.20 25.53
CA PHE A 245 -7.81 -5.23 24.85
C PHE A 245 -6.81 -5.84 25.84
N TYR A 246 -6.26 -7.01 25.51
CA TYR A 246 -5.27 -7.68 26.36
C TYR A 246 -3.87 -7.51 25.79
N THR A 247 -2.87 -7.52 26.66
CA THR A 247 -1.46 -7.49 26.26
C THR A 247 -0.66 -8.25 27.32
N HIS A 248 0.57 -8.62 27.01
CA HIS A 248 1.46 -9.21 28.01
C HIS A 248 2.38 -8.15 28.59
N THR A 249 2.63 -8.24 29.90
CA THR A 249 3.68 -7.41 30.50
C THR A 249 5.04 -7.82 29.97
N ALA A 250 5.97 -6.86 29.88
CA ALA A 250 7.37 -7.18 29.67
C ALA A 250 7.87 -8.14 30.77
N CYS A 251 8.89 -8.94 30.43
CA CYS A 251 9.48 -9.89 31.37
C CYS A 251 10.15 -9.17 32.53
N ASP A 252 9.68 -9.44 33.75
CA ASP A 252 10.27 -8.90 34.96
C ASP A 252 11.66 -9.52 35.26
N THR A 253 12.31 -9.04 36.32
CA THR A 253 13.64 -9.52 36.73
C THR A 253 13.66 -11.01 37.09
N HIS A 254 12.52 -11.59 37.45
CA HIS A 254 12.35 -13.02 37.75
C HIS A 254 12.07 -13.86 36.48
N GLY A 255 12.02 -13.20 35.31
CA GLY A 255 11.70 -13.81 34.03
C GLY A 255 10.25 -14.23 33.93
N GLU A 256 9.35 -13.46 34.54
CA GLU A 256 7.91 -13.70 34.53
C GLU A 256 7.16 -12.62 33.76
N THR A 257 6.09 -13.04 33.09
CA THR A 257 5.14 -12.17 32.38
C THR A 257 3.73 -12.50 32.85
N GLN A 258 2.80 -11.59 32.69
CA GLN A 258 1.39 -11.81 32.99
C GLN A 258 0.52 -11.18 31.90
N LEU A 259 -0.60 -11.84 31.61
CA LEU A 259 -1.67 -11.25 30.80
C LEU A 259 -2.25 -10.06 31.58
N MET A 260 -2.35 -8.91 30.96
CA MET A 260 -3.01 -7.73 31.50
C MET A 260 -4.01 -7.18 30.50
N PHE A 261 -5.02 -6.47 30.99
CA PHE A 261 -5.99 -5.77 30.15
C PHE A 261 -5.73 -4.27 30.22
N LYS A 262 -5.96 -3.58 29.11
CA LYS A 262 -5.85 -2.12 28.98
C LYS A 262 -7.10 -1.59 28.29
N TRP A 263 -7.58 -0.44 28.75
CA TRP A 263 -8.61 0.30 28.05
C TRP A 263 -8.08 0.79 26.70
N ALA A 264 -8.93 0.77 25.67
CA ALA A 264 -8.60 1.33 24.37
C ALA A 264 -8.61 2.87 24.43
N GLU A 265 -7.53 3.49 23.96
CA GLU A 265 -7.34 4.95 23.99
C GLU A 265 -7.82 5.63 22.70
N PRO A 266 -8.56 6.76 22.78
CA PRO A 266 -9.08 7.39 24.01
C PRO A 266 -10.19 6.55 24.65
N LYS A 267 -10.29 6.59 25.98
CA LYS A 267 -11.33 5.88 26.73
C LYS A 267 -12.65 6.65 26.61
N ILE A 268 -13.58 6.11 25.85
CA ILE A 268 -14.88 6.74 25.59
C ILE A 268 -15.90 6.37 26.67
N CYS A 269 -15.93 5.11 27.09
CA CYS A 269 -16.93 4.57 27.99
C CYS A 269 -16.72 4.94 29.47
N SER A 270 -17.79 4.81 30.28
CA SER A 270 -17.74 4.96 31.74
C SER A 270 -17.97 3.62 32.46
N GLU A 271 -17.17 3.37 33.49
CA GLU A 271 -17.26 2.21 34.40
C GLU A 271 -18.30 2.39 35.52
N GLU A 272 -18.74 3.63 35.74
CA GLU A 272 -19.65 4.00 36.84
C GLU A 272 -21.13 3.74 36.49
N LEU A 273 -21.41 3.48 35.21
CA LEU A 273 -22.77 3.26 34.73
C LEU A 273 -23.25 1.83 35.06
N PRO A 274 -24.56 1.64 35.30
CA PRO A 274 -25.12 0.31 35.51
C PRO A 274 -24.78 -0.63 34.35
N GLN A 275 -24.38 -1.86 34.67
CA GLN A 275 -23.97 -2.89 33.72
C GLN A 275 -22.68 -2.58 32.94
N ALA A 276 -21.93 -1.54 33.31
CA ALA A 276 -20.63 -1.28 32.71
C ALA A 276 -19.62 -2.39 33.07
N ALA A 277 -18.96 -2.91 32.04
CA ALA A 277 -17.84 -3.81 32.21
C ALA A 277 -16.72 -3.13 33.00
N GLN A 278 -16.12 -3.87 33.93
CA GLN A 278 -14.91 -3.46 34.64
C GLN A 278 -13.70 -4.05 33.94
N LEU A 279 -12.55 -3.38 34.06
CA LEU A 279 -11.31 -3.92 33.52
C LEU A 279 -10.99 -5.26 34.22
N PRO A 280 -10.81 -6.36 33.49
CA PRO A 280 -10.54 -7.65 34.12
C PRO A 280 -9.22 -7.62 34.90
N PRO A 281 -9.11 -8.37 36.02
CA PRO A 281 -7.86 -8.48 36.77
C PRO A 281 -6.78 -9.10 35.90
N SER A 282 -5.52 -8.72 36.16
CA SER A 282 -4.37 -9.33 35.48
C SER A 282 -4.29 -10.83 35.81
N GLY A 283 -3.86 -11.60 34.82
CA GLY A 283 -3.67 -13.04 34.94
C GLY A 283 -2.53 -13.42 35.88
N VAL A 284 -2.41 -14.72 36.14
CA VAL A 284 -1.31 -15.27 36.95
C VAL A 284 0.02 -15.07 36.21
N LYS A 285 1.07 -14.76 36.96
CA LYS A 285 2.43 -14.71 36.43
C LYS A 285 2.89 -16.07 35.91
N THR A 286 3.34 -16.10 34.67
CA THR A 286 3.91 -17.28 34.00
C THR A 286 5.36 -17.02 33.60
N LYS A 287 6.13 -18.08 33.40
CA LYS A 287 7.52 -17.95 32.94
C LYS A 287 7.56 -17.44 31.50
N CYS A 288 8.45 -16.49 31.25
CA CYS A 288 8.68 -15.97 29.91
C CYS A 288 9.24 -17.04 28.96
N PRO A 289 8.84 -17.02 27.68
CA PRO A 289 9.50 -17.83 26.66
C PRO A 289 10.94 -17.36 26.46
N PRO A 290 11.80 -18.19 25.86
CA PRO A 290 13.19 -17.82 25.57
C PRO A 290 13.27 -16.62 24.64
N CYS A 291 14.45 -16.01 24.55
CA CYS A 291 14.68 -14.94 23.58
C CYS A 291 14.48 -15.44 22.15
N ASN A 292 14.21 -14.52 21.22
CA ASN A 292 14.19 -14.87 19.80
C ASN A 292 15.54 -15.47 19.38
N PRO A 293 15.56 -16.42 18.43
CA PRO A 293 16.80 -17.02 17.95
C PRO A 293 17.83 -15.97 17.50
N GLY A 294 19.09 -16.19 17.84
CA GLY A 294 20.19 -15.23 17.69
C GLY A 294 20.31 -14.18 18.80
N PHE A 295 19.38 -14.16 19.75
CA PHE A 295 19.46 -13.33 20.95
C PHE A 295 19.68 -14.19 22.20
N ALA A 296 20.18 -13.58 23.27
CA ALA A 296 20.33 -14.20 24.57
C ALA A 296 19.86 -13.26 25.68
N LYS A 297 19.46 -13.84 26.82
CA LYS A 297 19.01 -13.07 27.98
C LYS A 297 20.21 -12.40 28.64
N SER A 298 20.11 -11.09 28.87
CA SER A 298 21.08 -10.29 29.64
C SER A 298 20.70 -10.25 31.13
N ASN A 299 21.58 -9.68 31.97
CA ASN A 299 21.41 -9.64 33.44
C ASN A 299 20.10 -8.98 33.91
N GLY A 300 19.46 -8.14 33.07
CA GLY A 300 18.21 -7.43 33.37
C GLY A 300 16.99 -7.95 32.63
N SER A 301 16.86 -9.27 32.44
CA SER A 301 15.76 -9.96 31.72
C SER A 301 15.49 -9.56 30.27
N SER A 302 16.22 -8.58 29.73
CA SER A 302 16.15 -8.14 28.35
C SER A 302 16.93 -9.05 27.40
N CYS A 303 16.43 -9.20 26.17
CA CYS A 303 17.09 -9.97 25.12
C CYS A 303 18.08 -9.07 24.36
N GLN A 304 19.34 -9.48 24.30
CA GLN A 304 20.41 -8.78 23.58
C GLN A 304 20.89 -9.63 22.40
N PRO A 305 21.30 -9.00 21.28
CA PRO A 305 21.82 -9.71 20.12
C PRO A 305 23.15 -10.38 20.46
N CYS A 306 23.32 -11.62 20.00
CA CYS A 306 24.59 -12.32 20.17
C CYS A 306 25.70 -11.73 19.28
N PRO A 307 26.95 -11.68 19.77
CA PRO A 307 28.07 -11.10 19.02
C PRO A 307 28.40 -11.92 17.76
N TYR A 308 29.00 -11.27 16.76
CA TYR A 308 29.41 -11.94 15.52
C TYR A 308 30.34 -13.14 15.81
N GLY A 309 30.13 -14.23 15.08
CA GLY A 309 30.84 -15.50 15.29
C GLY A 309 30.18 -16.43 16.31
N THR A 310 29.04 -16.03 16.88
CA THR A 310 28.23 -16.85 17.79
C THR A 310 26.82 -17.09 17.23
N TYR A 311 26.12 -18.09 17.77
CA TYR A 311 24.73 -18.39 17.49
C TYR A 311 23.96 -18.66 18.79
N SER A 312 22.64 -18.51 18.77
CA SER A 312 21.79 -18.79 19.93
C SER A 312 20.42 -19.30 19.52
N ASN A 313 19.88 -20.25 20.28
CA ASN A 313 18.49 -20.70 20.18
C ASN A 313 17.53 -19.91 21.10
N GLY A 314 18.01 -18.82 21.73
CA GLY A 314 17.25 -18.01 22.68
C GLY A 314 17.66 -18.14 24.14
N SER A 315 18.61 -19.04 24.46
CA SER A 315 19.10 -19.27 25.83
C SER A 315 20.43 -18.57 26.13
N GLY A 316 21.44 -18.79 25.28
CA GLY A 316 22.79 -18.24 25.45
C GLY A 316 23.57 -18.22 24.13
N CYS A 317 24.54 -17.30 24.04
CA CYS A 317 25.38 -17.18 22.85
C CYS A 317 26.50 -18.22 22.88
N LEU A 318 26.52 -19.12 21.90
CA LEU A 318 27.52 -20.16 21.71
C LEU A 318 28.42 -19.82 20.52
N SER A 319 29.73 -19.99 20.65
CA SER A 319 30.66 -19.79 19.53
C SER A 319 30.41 -20.80 18.42
N CYS A 320 30.46 -20.35 17.16
CA CYS A 320 30.40 -21.23 16.01
C CYS A 320 31.59 -22.23 16.05
N PRO A 321 31.34 -23.53 15.86
CA PRO A 321 32.42 -24.52 15.75
C PRO A 321 33.43 -24.18 14.65
N ALA A 322 34.67 -24.66 14.79
CA ALA A 322 35.69 -24.49 13.76
C ALA A 322 35.21 -25.03 12.40
N GLY A 323 35.48 -24.29 11.31
CA GLY A 323 34.99 -24.63 9.96
C GLY A 323 33.51 -24.29 9.72
N THR A 324 32.89 -23.50 10.60
CA THR A 324 31.53 -22.98 10.43
C THR A 324 31.48 -21.46 10.56
N GLN A 325 30.43 -20.86 9.99
CA GLN A 325 30.14 -19.42 10.07
C GLN A 325 28.68 -19.19 10.46
N PRO A 326 28.38 -18.10 11.19
CA PRO A 326 27.01 -17.76 11.56
C PRO A 326 26.18 -17.43 10.30
N VAL A 327 24.92 -17.90 10.27
CA VAL A 327 23.95 -17.50 9.23
C VAL A 327 23.20 -16.27 9.70
N LEU A 328 23.58 -15.10 9.17
CA LEU A 328 23.01 -13.82 9.60
C LEU A 328 21.59 -13.62 9.07
N GLY A 329 20.67 -13.27 9.96
CA GLY A 329 19.28 -12.96 9.68
C GLY A 329 18.57 -12.40 10.91
N LEU A 330 17.25 -12.27 10.81
CA LEU A 330 16.37 -11.93 11.93
C LEU A 330 15.23 -12.93 11.96
N GLU A 331 15.03 -13.60 13.08
CA GLU A 331 13.99 -14.61 13.25
C GLU A 331 13.14 -14.25 14.48
N TYR A 332 12.02 -13.59 14.25
CA TYR A 332 11.08 -13.19 15.30
C TYR A 332 9.93 -14.19 15.37
N LYS A 333 9.77 -14.83 16.53
CA LYS A 333 8.76 -15.86 16.81
C LYS A 333 8.10 -15.68 18.17
N TRP A 334 8.84 -15.16 19.15
CA TRP A 334 8.37 -14.83 20.49
C TRP A 334 8.17 -13.33 20.62
N TRP A 335 6.98 -12.92 21.05
CA TRP A 335 6.53 -11.54 21.07
C TRP A 335 6.23 -11.11 22.51
N ASN A 336 7.26 -11.06 23.35
CA ASN A 336 7.15 -10.51 24.70
C ASN A 336 7.30 -8.98 24.71
N VAL A 337 8.14 -8.48 23.80
CA VAL A 337 8.45 -7.06 23.59
C VAL A 337 8.65 -6.88 22.08
N LEU A 338 8.20 -5.76 21.53
CA LEU A 338 8.50 -5.43 20.14
C LEU A 338 10.02 -5.24 19.95
N PRO A 339 10.65 -5.84 18.92
CA PRO A 339 12.06 -5.62 18.61
C PRO A 339 12.37 -4.13 18.44
N PRO A 340 13.60 -3.68 18.78
CA PRO A 340 13.96 -2.25 18.72
C PRO A 340 13.99 -1.68 17.30
N ASN A 341 14.01 -2.53 16.27
CA ASN A 341 13.91 -2.14 14.87
C ASN A 341 12.49 -2.25 14.30
N MET A 342 11.49 -2.43 15.18
CA MET A 342 10.08 -2.34 14.86
C MET A 342 9.45 -1.13 15.55
N GLU A 343 8.62 -0.41 14.82
CA GLU A 343 7.85 0.72 15.32
C GLU A 343 6.37 0.54 14.98
N THR A 344 5.50 1.00 15.86
CA THR A 344 4.06 0.98 15.62
C THR A 344 3.49 2.39 15.68
N THR A 345 2.60 2.70 14.73
CA THR A 345 1.94 3.99 14.60
C THR A 345 0.46 3.80 14.26
N VAL A 346 -0.34 4.80 14.55
CA VAL A 346 -1.77 4.85 14.17
C VAL A 346 -1.99 6.10 13.34
N LEU A 347 -2.50 5.91 12.11
CA LEU A 347 -2.83 7.00 11.19
C LEU A 347 -4.33 7.07 10.97
N SER A 348 -4.93 8.23 11.28
CA SER A 348 -6.31 8.51 10.90
C SER A 348 -6.36 9.19 9.53
N GLY A 349 -7.40 8.92 8.72
CA GLY A 349 -7.51 9.23 7.28
C GLY A 349 -7.28 10.68 6.82
N ILE A 350 -6.92 11.60 7.72
CA ILE A 350 -6.56 13.00 7.46
C ILE A 350 -5.14 13.31 8.01
N ASN A 351 -4.12 12.52 7.63
CA ASN A 351 -2.70 12.78 7.98
C ASN A 351 -2.43 13.08 9.47
N PHE A 352 -3.29 12.61 10.37
CA PHE A 352 -3.13 12.80 11.80
C PHE A 352 -2.50 11.55 12.37
N GLU A 353 -1.26 11.69 12.83
CA GLU A 353 -0.54 10.65 13.56
C GLU A 353 -0.83 10.80 15.05
N TYR A 354 -1.38 9.74 15.65
CA TYR A 354 -1.56 9.71 17.08
C TYR A 354 -0.22 9.41 17.76
N LYS A 355 0.42 10.43 18.32
CA LYS A 355 1.66 10.26 19.10
C LYS A 355 1.37 9.45 20.36
N GLY A 356 2.10 8.35 20.55
CA GLY A 356 2.05 7.53 21.77
C GLY A 356 0.99 6.42 21.77
N MET A 357 0.17 6.30 20.73
CA MET A 357 -0.75 5.16 20.59
C MET A 357 -0.11 4.02 19.78
N ALA A 358 -0.12 2.82 20.36
CA ALA A 358 0.33 1.62 19.68
C ALA A 358 -0.77 1.03 18.80
N GLY A 359 -0.51 0.93 17.49
CA GLY A 359 -1.42 0.25 16.55
C GLY A 359 -1.32 -1.28 16.65
N TRP A 360 -0.19 -1.80 17.12
CA TRP A 360 0.07 -3.22 17.28
C TRP A 360 0.58 -3.53 18.69
N GLU A 361 0.06 -4.60 19.28
CA GLU A 361 0.30 -5.00 20.67
C GLU A 361 0.80 -6.45 20.77
N VAL A 362 1.54 -6.74 21.83
CA VAL A 362 2.16 -8.04 22.07
C VAL A 362 1.22 -9.00 22.80
N ALA A 363 1.10 -10.22 22.29
CA ALA A 363 0.24 -11.27 22.82
C ALA A 363 1.00 -12.59 23.05
N GLY A 364 2.30 -12.53 23.37
CA GLY A 364 3.13 -13.69 23.66
C GLY A 364 3.56 -14.44 22.39
N ASP A 365 2.64 -15.22 21.80
CA ASP A 365 2.92 -16.06 20.62
C ASP A 365 2.67 -15.33 19.29
N TYR A 366 2.14 -14.11 19.34
CA TYR A 366 1.90 -13.24 18.19
C TYR A 366 1.84 -11.78 18.62
N ILE A 367 1.91 -10.89 17.64
CA ILE A 367 1.46 -9.50 17.78
C ILE A 367 0.16 -9.34 17.02
N TYR A 368 -0.67 -8.39 17.43
CA TYR A 368 -1.95 -8.13 16.79
C TYR A 368 -2.34 -6.67 16.82
N THR A 369 -3.23 -6.28 15.93
CA THR A 369 -3.71 -4.90 15.82
C THR A 369 -4.57 -4.53 17.02
N ALA A 370 -4.20 -3.46 17.72
CA ALA A 370 -4.96 -2.91 18.83
C ALA A 370 -6.28 -2.28 18.37
N ALA A 371 -7.14 -1.88 19.31
CA ALA A 371 -8.42 -1.24 19.01
C ALA A 371 -8.25 0.14 18.33
N GLY A 372 -7.20 0.89 18.69
CA GLY A 372 -6.94 2.27 18.24
C GLY A 372 -8.07 3.25 18.53
N ALA A 373 -8.14 4.39 17.84
CA ALA A 373 -9.13 5.43 18.12
C ALA A 373 -10.45 5.23 17.34
N SER A 374 -10.36 4.82 16.07
CA SER A 374 -11.49 4.58 15.17
C SER A 374 -11.29 3.32 14.32
N ASP A 375 -12.37 2.70 13.87
CA ASP A 375 -12.33 1.54 12.97
C ASP A 375 -11.77 1.88 11.56
N ASN A 376 -11.74 3.16 11.19
CA ASN A 376 -11.16 3.65 9.94
C ASN A 376 -9.67 4.00 10.04
N ASP A 377 -9.08 3.92 11.23
CA ASP A 377 -7.66 4.19 11.40
C ASP A 377 -6.81 3.05 10.82
N PHE A 378 -5.65 3.42 10.26
CA PHE A 378 -4.63 2.47 9.86
C PHE A 378 -3.75 2.11 11.07
N MET A 379 -3.78 0.84 11.45
CA MET A 379 -2.90 0.27 12.45
C MET A 379 -1.61 -0.19 11.78
N ILE A 380 -0.51 0.50 12.03
CA ILE A 380 0.72 0.32 11.26
C ILE A 380 1.81 -0.29 12.15
N LEU A 381 2.51 -1.26 11.58
CA LEU A 381 3.74 -1.83 12.10
C LEU A 381 4.81 -1.73 11.01
N THR A 382 5.95 -1.12 11.34
CA THR A 382 7.08 -0.96 10.42
C THR A 382 8.31 -1.65 10.97
N LEU A 383 8.88 -2.56 10.21
CA LEU A 383 10.19 -3.18 10.46
C LEU A 383 11.25 -2.53 9.56
N VAL A 384 12.30 -1.99 10.16
CA VAL A 384 13.42 -1.40 9.42
C VAL A 384 14.62 -2.34 9.42
N VAL A 385 15.14 -2.60 8.22
CA VAL A 385 16.36 -3.40 8.01
C VAL A 385 17.41 -2.51 7.33
N PRO A 386 18.55 -2.24 7.98
CA PRO A 386 19.52 -1.23 7.54
C PRO A 386 20.19 -1.58 6.20
N GLY A 387 20.31 -2.87 5.91
CA GLY A 387 20.90 -3.39 4.68
C GLY A 387 21.06 -4.90 4.73
N PHE A 388 21.62 -5.44 3.65
CA PHE A 388 21.86 -6.88 3.49
C PHE A 388 23.32 -7.13 3.18
N SER A 389 23.84 -8.31 3.52
CA SER A 389 25.21 -8.63 3.10
C SER A 389 25.20 -8.82 1.58
N PRO A 390 26.12 -8.18 0.85
CA PRO A 390 26.16 -8.35 -0.60
C PRO A 390 26.33 -9.84 -0.93
N PRO A 391 25.68 -10.33 -1.99
CA PRO A 391 25.97 -11.65 -2.50
C PRO A 391 27.49 -11.78 -2.67
N SER A 392 28.05 -12.95 -2.34
CA SER A 392 29.46 -13.23 -2.64
C SER A 392 29.75 -12.83 -4.09
N PRO A 393 30.92 -12.23 -4.42
CA PRO A 393 31.27 -11.76 -5.78
C PRO A 393 31.22 -12.84 -6.88
N VAL A 394 30.88 -14.06 -6.49
CA VAL A 394 30.72 -15.27 -7.29
C VAL A 394 29.30 -15.37 -7.88
N LEU A 395 28.35 -14.50 -7.49
CA LEU A 395 26.95 -14.52 -7.94
C LEU A 395 26.65 -13.53 -9.09
N GLU A 396 27.62 -12.77 -9.60
CA GLU A 396 27.42 -11.98 -10.85
C GLU A 396 27.09 -12.89 -12.05
N ASP A 397 27.48 -14.17 -11.99
CA ASP A 397 27.19 -15.20 -13.00
C ASP A 397 26.04 -16.16 -12.61
N THR A 398 25.32 -15.88 -11.51
CA THR A 398 24.13 -16.67 -11.12
C THR A 398 22.86 -15.84 -11.28
N GLU A 399 21.86 -16.44 -11.90
CA GLU A 399 20.61 -15.83 -12.38
C GLU A 399 19.64 -15.32 -11.31
N SER A 400 20.04 -15.30 -10.03
CA SER A 400 19.21 -14.79 -8.94
C SER A 400 19.70 -13.40 -8.53
N LYS A 401 18.86 -12.38 -8.80
CA LYS A 401 19.02 -11.04 -8.21
C LYS A 401 18.67 -11.01 -6.72
N GLU A 402 18.23 -12.13 -6.15
CA GLU A 402 17.88 -12.22 -4.74
C GLU A 402 19.10 -11.97 -3.85
N VAL A 403 19.02 -10.88 -3.09
CA VAL A 403 19.94 -10.51 -2.03
C VAL A 403 19.44 -11.06 -0.69
N ALA A 404 18.13 -11.07 -0.48
CA ALA A 404 17.50 -11.57 0.74
C ALA A 404 16.03 -11.89 0.50
N ARG A 405 15.35 -12.44 1.50
CA ARG A 405 13.89 -12.57 1.52
C ARG A 405 13.35 -12.30 2.90
N ILE A 406 12.10 -11.84 2.94
CA ILE A 406 11.29 -11.75 4.13
C ILE A 406 10.13 -12.72 4.01
N THR A 407 9.96 -13.56 5.02
CA THR A 407 8.83 -14.50 5.15
C THR A 407 8.12 -14.23 6.44
N PHE A 408 6.78 -14.11 6.40
CA PHE A 408 5.99 -13.92 7.61
C PHE A 408 4.72 -14.76 7.60
N VAL A 409 4.24 -15.09 8.81
CA VAL A 409 3.03 -15.89 9.03
C VAL A 409 1.99 -15.01 9.70
N PHE A 410 0.80 -14.92 9.11
CA PHE A 410 -0.26 -14.02 9.57
C PHE A 410 -1.65 -14.67 9.45
N GLU A 411 -2.63 -14.11 10.16
CA GLU A 411 -4.06 -14.34 9.96
C GLU A 411 -4.82 -13.02 10.04
N THR A 412 -5.96 -12.93 9.37
CA THR A 412 -6.91 -11.82 9.51
C THR A 412 -8.26 -12.39 9.97
N ILE A 413 -8.77 -11.87 11.07
CA ILE A 413 -10.08 -12.23 11.62
C ILE A 413 -10.97 -11.01 11.42
N CYS A 414 -12.01 -11.15 10.60
CA CYS A 414 -12.85 -10.01 10.22
C CYS A 414 -14.33 -10.39 10.15
N SER A 415 -15.17 -9.53 10.72
CA SER A 415 -16.62 -9.54 10.60
C SER A 415 -17.11 -8.68 9.44
N VAL A 416 -16.30 -7.70 9.01
CA VAL A 416 -16.51 -6.88 7.81
C VAL A 416 -15.38 -7.07 6.78
N SER A 417 -15.45 -6.37 5.65
CA SER A 417 -14.41 -6.42 4.62
C SER A 417 -13.17 -5.61 5.00
N CYS A 418 -12.49 -6.01 6.09
CA CYS A 418 -11.21 -5.47 6.53
C CYS A 418 -10.12 -5.63 5.46
N GLU A 419 -9.04 -4.84 5.58
CA GLU A 419 -7.93 -4.88 4.63
C GLU A 419 -6.58 -4.89 5.38
N LEU A 420 -5.72 -5.83 5.02
CA LEU A 420 -4.31 -5.87 5.43
C LEU A 420 -3.43 -5.56 4.22
N TYR A 421 -2.57 -4.58 4.37
CA TYR A 421 -1.60 -4.15 3.37
C TYR A 421 -0.20 -4.56 3.78
N PHE A 422 0.56 -5.17 2.87
CA PHE A 422 2.01 -5.32 3.01
C PHE A 422 2.70 -4.37 2.03
N MET A 423 3.51 -3.47 2.58
CA MET A 423 4.19 -2.42 1.83
C MET A 423 5.70 -2.50 2.04
N VAL A 424 6.44 -2.11 1.01
CA VAL A 424 7.90 -2.12 1.01
C VAL A 424 8.42 -0.73 0.62
N GLY A 425 9.37 -0.20 1.39
CA GLY A 425 10.09 1.03 1.08
C GLY A 425 11.59 0.80 0.96
N VAL A 426 12.26 1.63 0.16
CA VAL A 426 13.70 1.53 -0.15
C VAL A 426 14.38 2.87 0.09
N ASN A 427 15.49 2.89 0.82
CA ASN A 427 16.34 4.08 1.07
C ASN A 427 15.52 5.32 1.50
N SER A 428 14.66 5.18 2.51
CA SER A 428 13.78 6.25 3.03
C SER A 428 12.75 6.83 2.04
N ARG A 429 12.51 6.19 0.89
CA ARG A 429 11.41 6.54 -0.03
C ARG A 429 10.06 6.03 0.50
N THR A 430 8.98 6.60 -0.03
CA THR A 430 7.59 6.21 0.30
C THR A 430 7.36 4.72 0.14
N ASN A 431 6.78 4.09 1.16
CA ASN A 431 6.38 2.68 1.11
C ASN A 431 5.36 2.46 -0.01
N THR A 432 5.60 1.46 -0.86
CA THR A 432 4.67 1.06 -1.93
C THR A 432 3.97 -0.24 -1.55
N PRO A 433 2.63 -0.35 -1.71
CA PRO A 433 1.93 -1.60 -1.49
C PRO A 433 2.37 -2.65 -2.50
N VAL A 434 2.75 -3.82 -1.97
CA VAL A 434 3.15 -5.00 -2.74
C VAL A 434 2.01 -5.99 -2.82
N GLU A 435 1.30 -6.18 -1.71
CA GLU A 435 0.21 -7.15 -1.60
C GLU A 435 -0.90 -6.62 -0.67
N THR A 436 -2.14 -7.01 -0.95
CA THR A 436 -3.32 -6.63 -0.15
C THR A 436 -4.22 -7.83 0.07
N TRP A 437 -4.58 -8.11 1.32
CA TRP A 437 -5.55 -9.13 1.69
C TRP A 437 -6.84 -8.50 2.18
N THR A 438 -7.95 -8.91 1.59
CA THR A 438 -9.29 -8.44 1.96
C THR A 438 -10.09 -9.53 2.67
N GLY A 439 -10.79 -9.13 3.73
CA GLY A 439 -11.62 -10.01 4.56
C GLY A 439 -10.83 -11.03 5.39
N PRO A 440 -11.52 -12.06 5.92
CA PRO A 440 -10.89 -13.06 6.75
C PRO A 440 -9.95 -13.98 5.95
N LYS A 441 -8.75 -14.19 6.48
CA LYS A 441 -7.74 -15.12 5.96
C LYS A 441 -7.25 -16.00 7.10
N GLY A 442 -7.39 -17.31 6.92
CA GLY A 442 -6.81 -18.29 7.83
C GLY A 442 -5.28 -18.16 7.87
N LYS A 443 -4.68 -18.76 8.91
CA LYS A 443 -3.23 -18.71 9.13
C LYS A 443 -2.44 -19.20 7.91
N GLN A 444 -1.64 -18.32 7.33
CA GLN A 444 -0.86 -18.59 6.12
C GLN A 444 0.47 -17.85 6.14
N SER A 445 1.38 -18.24 5.24
CA SER A 445 2.70 -17.62 5.08
C SER A 445 2.81 -16.86 3.76
N TYR A 446 3.43 -15.68 3.77
CA TYR A 446 3.78 -14.93 2.58
C TYR A 446 5.30 -14.68 2.54
N THR A 447 5.88 -14.66 1.33
CA THR A 447 7.31 -14.41 1.15
C THR A 447 7.56 -13.39 0.05
N TYR A 448 8.37 -12.37 0.38
CA TYR A 448 8.82 -11.34 -0.56
C TYR A 448 10.34 -11.42 -0.76
N VAL A 449 10.77 -11.30 -2.02
CA VAL A 449 12.16 -11.40 -2.45
C VAL A 449 12.77 -10.00 -2.56
N VAL A 450 13.89 -9.78 -1.89
CA VAL A 450 14.66 -8.53 -1.90
C VAL A 450 15.74 -8.64 -2.97
N GLU A 451 15.69 -7.79 -3.98
CA GLU A 451 16.62 -7.87 -5.13
C GLU A 451 17.82 -6.91 -5.05
N LYS A 452 17.80 -5.98 -4.11
CA LYS A 452 18.82 -4.92 -3.99
C LYS A 452 19.30 -4.81 -2.56
N ASN A 453 20.61 -4.61 -2.41
CA ASN A 453 21.17 -4.24 -1.12
C ASN A 453 20.91 -2.75 -0.86
N ALA A 454 19.93 -2.47 0.00
CA ALA A 454 19.52 -1.13 0.38
C ALA A 454 18.90 -1.17 1.79
N THR A 455 18.75 -0.01 2.41
CA THR A 455 17.91 0.09 3.61
C THR A 455 16.46 -0.17 3.21
N MET A 456 15.83 -1.19 3.81
CA MET A 456 14.47 -1.60 3.49
C MET A 456 13.55 -1.38 4.70
N SER A 457 12.34 -0.88 4.43
CA SER A 457 11.24 -0.85 5.38
C SER A 457 10.16 -1.83 4.94
N PHE A 458 9.74 -2.71 5.85
CA PHE A 458 8.64 -3.64 5.65
C PHE A 458 7.49 -3.24 6.55
N THR A 459 6.34 -2.92 5.97
CA THR A 459 5.23 -2.30 6.70
C THR A 459 3.96 -3.10 6.55
N TRP A 460 3.33 -3.43 7.67
CA TRP A 460 1.99 -4.00 7.73
C TRP A 460 1.02 -2.91 8.18
N ALA A 461 0.05 -2.58 7.35
CA ALA A 461 -1.01 -1.65 7.70
C ALA A 461 -2.36 -2.37 7.66
N PHE A 462 -3.10 -2.34 8.75
CA PHE A 462 -4.42 -2.94 8.83
C PHE A 462 -5.48 -1.88 9.04
N GLN A 463 -6.58 -2.02 8.31
CA GLN A 463 -7.75 -1.17 8.41
C GLN A 463 -8.98 -2.06 8.55
N ARG A 464 -9.85 -1.76 9.53
CA ARG A 464 -11.07 -2.57 9.75
C ARG A 464 -12.14 -2.23 8.73
N THR A 465 -12.32 -0.94 8.46
CA THR A 465 -13.29 -0.46 7.49
C THR A 465 -12.80 0.85 6.85
N PRO A 466 -12.99 1.04 5.53
CA PRO A 466 -12.73 2.33 4.89
C PRO A 466 -13.83 3.38 5.17
N TYR A 467 -14.95 2.95 5.77
CA TYR A 467 -16.09 3.82 6.06
C TYR A 467 -15.89 4.55 7.38
N HIS A 468 -16.10 5.87 7.36
CA HIS A 468 -16.02 6.71 8.55
C HIS A 468 -17.35 6.66 9.31
N GLU A 469 -17.62 5.55 9.98
CA GLU A 469 -18.70 5.46 10.98
C GLU A 469 -18.17 5.93 12.34
N GLY A 470 -18.98 6.66 13.10
CA GLY A 470 -18.57 7.14 14.44
C GLY A 470 -18.42 5.99 15.43
N GLY A 471 -17.35 6.03 16.24
CA GLY A 471 -17.08 5.06 17.29
C GLY A 471 -16.32 3.79 16.88
N ARG A 472 -16.21 2.86 17.83
CA ARG A 472 -15.52 1.56 17.73
C ARG A 472 -16.54 0.42 17.74
N ARG A 473 -16.82 -0.16 16.58
CA ARG A 473 -17.85 -1.21 16.42
C ARG A 473 -17.24 -2.57 16.10
N TYR A 474 -16.12 -2.57 15.36
CA TYR A 474 -15.47 -3.75 14.81
C TYR A 474 -14.12 -4.04 15.51
N THR A 475 -13.96 -3.73 16.80
CA THR A 475 -12.69 -3.93 17.53
C THR A 475 -12.23 -5.39 17.60
N SER A 476 -13.16 -6.35 17.42
CA SER A 476 -12.86 -7.77 17.27
C SER A 476 -12.17 -8.12 15.94
N ASP A 477 -12.28 -7.25 14.94
CA ASP A 477 -11.61 -7.43 13.66
C ASP A 477 -10.14 -7.07 13.84
N VAL A 478 -9.27 -8.05 13.64
CA VAL A 478 -7.84 -7.92 13.93
C VAL A 478 -6.99 -8.65 12.89
N ALA A 479 -5.82 -8.08 12.61
CA ALA A 479 -4.73 -8.81 11.98
C ALA A 479 -3.76 -9.29 13.06
N LYS A 480 -3.26 -10.52 12.91
CA LYS A 480 -2.24 -11.10 13.77
C LYS A 480 -1.03 -11.52 12.96
N LEU A 481 0.15 -11.30 13.52
CA LEU A 481 1.44 -11.69 12.96
C LEU A 481 2.14 -12.62 13.94
N TYR A 482 2.38 -13.86 13.52
CA TYR A 482 2.95 -14.92 14.36
C TYR A 482 4.46 -15.01 14.28
N SER A 483 5.03 -14.79 13.09
CA SER A 483 6.48 -14.87 12.92
C SER A 483 6.92 -14.04 11.74
N VAL A 484 8.11 -13.46 11.84
CA VAL A 484 8.80 -12.74 10.77
C VAL A 484 10.23 -13.25 10.68
N ASN A 485 10.63 -13.71 9.49
CA ASN A 485 11.98 -14.18 9.21
C ASN A 485 12.57 -13.36 8.05
N VAL A 486 13.70 -12.70 8.29
CA VAL A 486 14.44 -11.95 7.28
C VAL A 486 15.82 -12.56 7.12
N THR A 487 16.17 -12.95 5.90
CA THR A 487 17.46 -13.60 5.61
C THR A 487 18.54 -12.56 5.27
N ASN A 488 19.80 -12.95 5.44
CA ASN A 488 20.98 -12.21 4.95
C ASN A 488 21.10 -10.75 5.43
N VAL A 489 20.66 -10.48 6.65
CA VAL A 489 20.64 -9.12 7.23
C VAL A 489 22.06 -8.67 7.60
N LEU A 490 22.46 -7.48 7.14
CA LEU A 490 23.74 -6.87 7.53
C LEU A 490 23.69 -6.48 9.01
N GLY A 491 24.65 -6.95 9.81
CA GLY A 491 24.61 -6.77 11.27
C GLY A 491 23.50 -7.56 11.96
N GLY A 492 22.91 -8.55 11.28
CA GLY A 492 21.94 -9.47 11.87
C GLY A 492 22.56 -10.43 12.89
N VAL A 493 21.72 -11.30 13.44
CA VAL A 493 22.10 -12.34 14.40
C VAL A 493 22.02 -13.73 13.77
N ALA A 494 22.45 -14.78 14.46
CA ALA A 494 22.41 -16.14 13.94
C ALA A 494 21.73 -17.12 14.90
N SER A 495 20.77 -17.89 14.38
CA SER A 495 20.15 -19.00 15.11
C SER A 495 20.93 -20.31 14.99
N PHE A 496 21.77 -20.42 13.96
CA PHE A 496 22.66 -21.57 13.74
C PHE A 496 23.90 -21.17 12.93
N CYS A 497 24.91 -22.03 12.95
CA CYS A 497 26.10 -21.89 12.09
C CYS A 497 26.03 -22.89 10.93
N ARG A 498 26.44 -22.43 9.74
CA ARG A 498 26.59 -23.30 8.57
C ARG A 498 28.06 -23.61 8.34
N ARG A 499 28.36 -24.80 7.82
CA ARG A 499 29.73 -25.14 7.40
C ARG A 499 30.20 -24.27 6.24
N CYS A 500 31.50 -24.05 6.18
CA CYS A 500 32.12 -23.24 5.14
C CYS A 500 33.61 -23.61 4.97
N VAL A 501 34.19 -23.20 3.84
CA VAL A 501 35.61 -23.44 3.59
C VAL A 501 36.44 -22.44 4.41
N PRO A 502 37.32 -22.90 5.30
CA PRO A 502 38.16 -22.02 6.12
C PRO A 502 39.24 -21.35 5.25
N LYS A 503 39.35 -20.01 5.32
CA LYS A 503 40.54 -19.29 4.81
C LYS A 503 41.64 -19.24 5.89
N PRO A 504 42.92 -19.13 5.50
CA PRO A 504 44.04 -18.99 6.43
C PRO A 504 43.95 -17.75 7.36
N ALA A 505 43.13 -16.74 7.01
CA ALA A 505 42.87 -15.55 7.82
C ALA A 505 41.52 -15.57 8.58
N GLY A 506 40.88 -16.73 8.73
CA GLY A 506 39.71 -16.92 9.60
C GLY A 506 38.34 -16.51 9.03
N SER A 507 38.26 -15.89 7.86
CA SER A 507 36.97 -15.62 7.19
C SER A 507 36.57 -16.76 6.25
N CYS A 508 35.34 -17.23 6.38
CA CYS A 508 34.84 -18.31 5.55
C CYS A 508 34.60 -17.90 4.10
N ALA A 509 35.00 -18.74 3.14
CA ALA A 509 34.68 -18.58 1.73
C ALA A 509 33.42 -19.40 1.37
N PRO A 510 32.46 -18.83 0.60
CA PRO A 510 31.44 -19.63 -0.06
C PRO A 510 32.08 -20.47 -1.18
N CYS A 511 31.46 -21.62 -1.49
CA CYS A 511 31.90 -22.43 -2.62
C CYS A 511 31.71 -21.70 -3.96
N PRO A 512 32.54 -21.99 -4.97
CA PRO A 512 32.33 -21.50 -6.32
C PRO A 512 30.97 -21.99 -6.88
N PRO A 513 30.41 -21.34 -7.92
CA PRO A 513 29.08 -21.65 -8.43
C PRO A 513 29.03 -23.10 -8.88
N GLY A 514 27.88 -23.74 -8.66
CA GLY A 514 27.68 -25.14 -9.01
C GLY A 514 28.55 -26.13 -8.24
N SER A 515 29.17 -25.72 -7.14
CA SER A 515 29.90 -26.61 -6.23
C SER A 515 29.25 -26.65 -4.86
N ALA A 516 28.97 -27.85 -4.35
CA ALA A 516 28.47 -28.07 -3.01
C ALA A 516 29.63 -28.31 -2.04
N LEU A 517 29.44 -27.97 -0.77
CA LEU A 517 30.41 -28.30 0.26
C LEU A 517 30.25 -29.78 0.62
N ASP A 518 31.32 -30.57 0.44
CA ASP A 518 31.32 -31.97 0.84
C ASP A 518 31.36 -32.09 2.37
N PRO A 519 30.36 -32.72 3.02
CA PRO A 519 30.28 -32.87 4.46
C PRO A 519 31.45 -33.62 5.09
N GLY A 520 32.10 -34.51 4.33
CA GLY A 520 33.21 -35.35 4.82
C GLY A 520 34.58 -34.68 4.76
N SER A 521 34.87 -33.98 3.66
CA SER A 521 36.19 -33.35 3.44
C SER A 521 36.26 -31.86 3.78
N GLY A 522 35.13 -31.17 3.93
CA GLY A 522 35.11 -29.71 4.14
C GLY A 522 35.61 -28.91 2.92
N THR A 523 35.68 -29.55 1.75
CA THR A 523 36.09 -28.94 0.48
C THR A 523 34.90 -28.74 -0.44
N CYS A 524 35.00 -27.79 -1.38
CA CYS A 524 33.97 -27.57 -2.39
C CYS A 524 34.15 -28.58 -3.52
N GLN A 525 33.13 -29.39 -3.77
CA GLN A 525 33.09 -30.32 -4.90
C GLN A 525 32.09 -29.83 -5.95
N PRO A 526 32.46 -29.81 -7.24
CA PRO A 526 31.54 -29.46 -8.31
C PRO A 526 30.41 -30.48 -8.39
N CYS A 527 29.20 -29.99 -8.64
CA CYS A 527 28.02 -30.83 -8.81
C CYS A 527 28.21 -31.80 -10.00
N PRO A 528 27.76 -33.07 -9.86
CA PRO A 528 27.85 -34.06 -10.94
C PRO A 528 27.21 -33.59 -12.25
N PRO A 529 27.65 -34.11 -13.41
CA PRO A 529 27.01 -33.82 -14.69
C PRO A 529 25.50 -34.12 -14.69
N GLY A 530 24.70 -33.22 -15.26
CA GLY A 530 23.23 -33.34 -15.25
C GLY A 530 22.57 -32.87 -13.96
N THR A 531 23.35 -32.37 -13.01
CA THR A 531 22.86 -31.73 -11.78
C THR A 531 23.30 -30.28 -11.71
N TYR A 532 22.61 -29.49 -10.88
CA TYR A 532 22.92 -28.10 -10.61
C TYR A 532 22.76 -27.81 -9.12
N LEU A 533 23.50 -26.83 -8.61
CA LEU A 533 23.39 -26.43 -7.21
C LEU A 533 22.11 -25.63 -6.99
N ARG A 534 21.19 -26.15 -6.17
CA ARG A 534 19.97 -25.45 -5.73
C ARG A 534 20.03 -25.28 -4.22
N GLY A 535 19.52 -24.15 -3.73
CA GLY A 535 19.47 -23.85 -2.31
C GLY A 535 20.15 -22.52 -2.01
N HIS A 536 19.38 -21.60 -1.45
CA HIS A 536 19.91 -20.36 -0.92
C HIS A 536 20.51 -20.59 0.48
N PRO A 537 21.39 -19.70 0.96
CA PRO A 537 21.98 -19.74 2.31
C PRO A 537 21.02 -20.06 3.47
N SER A 538 19.73 -19.76 3.31
CA SER A 538 18.68 -19.86 4.32
C SER A 538 17.93 -21.20 4.35
N ASP A 539 18.01 -22.01 3.29
CA ASP A 539 17.20 -23.24 3.12
C ASP A 539 17.96 -24.53 3.49
N GLY A 540 19.07 -24.37 4.22
CA GLY A 540 19.98 -25.46 4.60
C GLY A 540 21.26 -25.51 3.76
N THR A 541 21.97 -26.64 3.83
CA THR A 541 23.20 -26.88 3.06
C THR A 541 22.85 -27.00 1.57
N PRO A 542 23.43 -26.15 0.68
CA PRO A 542 23.13 -26.19 -0.75
C PRO A 542 23.48 -27.58 -1.32
N ALA A 543 22.52 -28.20 -1.99
CA ALA A 543 22.62 -29.56 -2.51
C ALA A 543 22.57 -29.57 -4.04
N CYS A 544 23.16 -30.58 -4.66
CA CYS A 544 23.08 -30.78 -6.10
C CYS A 544 21.75 -31.46 -6.45
N HIS A 545 20.93 -30.80 -7.25
CA HIS A 545 19.65 -31.33 -7.72
C HIS A 545 19.74 -31.73 -9.20
N PRO A 546 19.06 -32.81 -9.62
CA PRO A 546 19.01 -33.19 -11.03
C PRO A 546 18.30 -32.12 -11.86
N CYS A 547 18.78 -31.91 -13.08
CA CYS A 547 18.06 -31.13 -14.08
C CYS A 547 16.78 -31.85 -14.51
N GLY A 548 15.74 -31.08 -14.81
CA GLY A 548 14.47 -31.65 -15.26
C GLY A 548 14.57 -32.37 -16.62
N PRO A 549 13.52 -33.11 -17.01
CA PRO A 549 13.52 -33.88 -18.25
C PRO A 549 13.86 -33.00 -19.45
N GLY A 550 14.61 -33.53 -20.42
CA GLY A 550 14.99 -32.79 -21.62
C GLY A 550 15.92 -31.59 -21.39
N THR A 551 16.46 -31.39 -20.18
CA THR A 551 17.41 -30.29 -19.90
C THR A 551 18.76 -30.84 -19.45
N ARG A 552 19.79 -30.00 -19.49
CA ARG A 552 21.16 -30.32 -19.06
C ARG A 552 21.74 -29.17 -18.25
N SER A 553 22.64 -29.49 -17.33
CA SER A 553 23.37 -28.50 -16.54
C SER A 553 24.38 -27.77 -17.42
N ASN A 554 24.56 -26.45 -17.24
CA ASN A 554 25.63 -25.69 -17.87
C ASN A 554 27.03 -26.11 -17.37
N GLN A 555 28.09 -25.58 -17.99
CA GLN A 555 29.48 -25.92 -17.64
C GLN A 555 29.81 -25.62 -16.17
N LEU A 556 29.27 -24.51 -15.65
CA LEU A 556 29.42 -24.08 -14.26
C LEU A 556 28.52 -24.84 -13.27
N ARG A 557 27.69 -25.79 -13.72
CA ARG A 557 26.72 -26.55 -12.90
C ARG A 557 25.83 -25.65 -12.00
N SER A 558 25.58 -24.43 -12.44
CA SER A 558 24.83 -23.41 -11.69
C SER A 558 23.34 -23.36 -12.07
N LEU A 559 22.99 -23.81 -13.28
CA LEU A 559 21.62 -23.77 -13.81
C LEU A 559 21.39 -24.89 -14.84
N CYS A 560 20.13 -25.16 -15.15
CA CYS A 560 19.70 -26.12 -16.17
C CYS A 560 19.12 -25.42 -17.39
N TYR A 561 19.46 -25.92 -18.57
CA TYR A 561 18.98 -25.36 -19.84
C TYR A 561 18.74 -26.46 -20.87
N ASN A 562 17.91 -26.18 -21.87
CA ASN A 562 17.82 -26.99 -23.07
C ASN A 562 18.72 -26.39 -24.15
N ASN A 563 19.46 -27.22 -24.89
CA ASN A 563 20.35 -26.80 -25.98
C ASN A 563 19.62 -26.66 -27.34
N CYS A 564 18.31 -26.41 -27.29
CA CYS A 564 17.40 -26.42 -28.43
C CYS A 564 17.28 -27.79 -29.13
N SER A 565 17.43 -28.88 -28.38
CA SER A 565 17.22 -30.23 -28.90
C SER A 565 16.41 -31.06 -27.92
N PHE A 566 15.42 -31.79 -28.41
CA PHE A 566 14.62 -32.69 -27.60
C PHE A 566 14.60 -34.08 -28.23
N SER A 567 14.63 -35.14 -27.41
CA SER A 567 14.63 -36.51 -27.90
C SER A 567 13.61 -37.32 -27.10
N LEU A 568 12.67 -37.92 -27.82
CA LEU A 568 11.58 -38.70 -27.25
C LEU A 568 11.79 -40.17 -27.59
N ALA A 569 12.05 -40.98 -26.56
CA ALA A 569 12.13 -42.42 -26.71
C ALA A 569 10.73 -43.03 -26.70
N LEU A 570 10.36 -43.69 -27.79
CA LEU A 570 9.13 -44.47 -27.94
C LEU A 570 9.50 -45.96 -28.11
N PRO A 571 8.56 -46.89 -27.89
CA PRO A 571 8.80 -48.30 -28.17
C PRO A 571 9.26 -48.51 -29.62
N GLY A 572 10.50 -48.98 -29.81
CA GLY A 572 11.09 -49.28 -31.12
C GLY A 572 11.55 -48.09 -31.96
N ARG A 573 11.45 -46.83 -31.48
CA ARG A 573 11.93 -45.64 -32.21
C ARG A 573 12.30 -44.48 -31.29
N VAL A 574 13.30 -43.71 -31.67
CA VAL A 574 13.63 -42.44 -30.99
C VAL A 574 13.33 -41.30 -31.97
N LEU A 575 12.50 -40.35 -31.55
CA LEU A 575 12.21 -39.14 -32.31
C LEU A 575 13.14 -38.02 -31.83
N HIS A 576 13.86 -37.40 -32.77
CA HIS A 576 14.72 -36.26 -32.50
C HIS A 576 14.06 -34.98 -33.03
N TYR A 577 13.87 -34.01 -32.14
CA TYR A 577 13.31 -32.71 -32.45
C TYR A 577 14.41 -31.66 -32.36
N ASP A 578 14.65 -30.98 -33.49
CA ASP A 578 15.53 -29.82 -33.56
C ASP A 578 14.70 -28.55 -33.37
N LEU A 579 14.97 -27.85 -32.27
CA LEU A 579 14.31 -26.61 -31.88
C LEU A 579 15.25 -25.41 -32.06
N SER A 580 16.33 -25.53 -32.82
CA SER A 580 17.33 -24.47 -33.03
C SER A 580 16.74 -23.16 -33.55
N ALA A 581 15.60 -23.20 -34.24
CA ALA A 581 14.85 -22.01 -34.63
C ALA A 581 14.38 -21.15 -33.44
N LEU A 582 14.27 -21.72 -32.23
CA LEU A 582 13.93 -21.04 -30.98
C LEU A 582 15.16 -20.57 -30.18
N ALA A 583 16.37 -20.75 -30.70
CA ALA A 583 17.60 -20.38 -30.00
C ALA A 583 17.74 -18.86 -29.83
N THR A 584 17.25 -18.09 -30.81
CA THR A 584 17.29 -16.61 -30.75
C THR A 584 16.07 -16.03 -30.05
N SER A 585 16.27 -14.91 -29.35
CA SER A 585 15.16 -14.17 -28.72
C SER A 585 14.11 -13.79 -29.76
N THR A 586 12.87 -14.20 -29.52
CA THR A 586 11.74 -13.97 -30.43
C THR A 586 10.75 -13.02 -29.77
N THR A 587 10.32 -11.99 -30.50
CA THR A 587 9.40 -10.98 -29.98
C THR A 587 8.00 -11.16 -30.54
N PHE A 588 6.99 -11.01 -29.68
CA PHE A 588 5.58 -11.06 -30.04
C PHE A 588 4.89 -9.80 -29.57
N THR A 589 3.95 -9.29 -30.35
CA THR A 589 3.13 -8.14 -29.95
C THR A 589 1.68 -8.56 -29.95
N SER A 590 0.96 -8.26 -28.87
CA SER A 590 -0.47 -8.53 -28.77
C SER A 590 -1.27 -7.73 -29.80
N GLY A 591 -2.55 -8.05 -29.95
CA GLY A 591 -3.50 -7.14 -30.59
C GLY A 591 -3.55 -5.77 -29.87
N PRO A 592 -4.06 -4.73 -30.55
CA PRO A 592 -4.20 -3.41 -29.97
C PRO A 592 -5.16 -3.44 -28.79
N SER A 593 -4.70 -2.90 -27.67
CA SER A 593 -5.51 -2.68 -26.47
C SER A 593 -5.68 -1.18 -26.27
N PHE A 594 -6.73 -0.79 -25.55
CA PHE A 594 -7.05 0.62 -25.35
C PHE A 594 -7.23 0.88 -23.87
N THR A 595 -6.61 1.95 -23.37
CA THR A 595 -6.89 2.42 -22.01
C THR A 595 -8.34 2.90 -21.93
N ALA A 596 -8.86 3.10 -20.72
CA ALA A 596 -10.18 3.68 -20.52
C ALA A 596 -10.35 5.08 -21.19
N LYS A 597 -9.24 5.76 -21.52
CA LYS A 597 -9.21 7.03 -22.25
C LYS A 597 -9.07 6.88 -23.77
N GLY A 598 -9.18 5.66 -24.31
CA GLY A 598 -9.02 5.38 -25.74
C GLY A 598 -7.58 5.40 -26.24
N LEU A 599 -6.57 5.51 -25.35
CA LEU A 599 -5.16 5.47 -25.76
C LEU A 599 -4.78 4.05 -26.15
N LYS A 600 -4.34 3.89 -27.39
CA LYS A 600 -3.89 2.61 -27.95
C LYS A 600 -2.55 2.20 -27.32
N TYR A 601 -2.43 0.94 -26.92
CA TYR A 601 -1.19 0.34 -26.45
C TYR A 601 -1.14 -1.14 -26.86
N PHE A 602 0.04 -1.74 -26.77
CA PHE A 602 0.27 -3.15 -27.04
C PHE A 602 1.08 -3.80 -25.93
N HIS A 603 0.83 -5.07 -25.66
CA HIS A 603 1.74 -5.89 -24.88
C HIS A 603 2.82 -6.41 -25.80
N HIS A 604 4.07 -6.09 -25.50
CA HIS A 604 5.23 -6.58 -26.23
C HIS A 604 5.94 -7.63 -25.38
N PHE A 605 5.95 -8.86 -25.87
CA PHE A 605 6.56 -10.01 -25.23
C PHE A 605 7.90 -10.33 -25.88
N ASN A 606 8.90 -10.63 -25.08
CA ASN A 606 10.17 -11.15 -25.57
C ASN A 606 10.41 -12.53 -24.96
N ILE A 607 10.73 -13.51 -25.80
CA ILE A 607 10.76 -14.93 -25.44
C ILE A 607 12.10 -15.55 -25.86
N SER A 608 12.77 -16.23 -24.94
CA SER A 608 13.97 -17.04 -25.18
C SER A 608 13.95 -18.29 -24.31
N LEU A 609 13.74 -19.45 -24.95
CA LEU A 609 13.39 -20.71 -24.25
C LEU A 609 14.53 -21.74 -24.21
N CYS A 610 15.53 -21.64 -25.09
CA CYS A 610 16.61 -22.62 -25.17
C CYS A 610 17.89 -21.98 -25.72
N GLY A 611 19.02 -22.70 -25.63
CA GLY A 611 20.32 -22.23 -26.10
C GLY A 611 21.07 -21.39 -25.06
N HIS A 612 22.06 -20.62 -25.52
CA HIS A 612 22.80 -19.62 -24.73
C HIS A 612 23.37 -20.08 -23.37
N GLN A 613 23.66 -21.39 -23.23
CA GLN A 613 24.08 -22.01 -21.97
C GLN A 613 23.14 -21.70 -20.80
N GLY A 614 21.86 -21.46 -21.10
CA GLY A 614 20.80 -21.17 -20.13
C GLY A 614 20.64 -19.71 -19.73
N ARG A 615 21.48 -18.79 -20.21
CA ARG A 615 21.35 -17.36 -19.90
C ARG A 615 19.99 -16.82 -20.38
N LYS A 616 19.29 -16.10 -19.50
CA LYS A 616 18.03 -15.36 -19.75
C LYS A 616 18.22 -14.25 -20.80
N MET A 617 18.10 -14.59 -22.09
CA MET A 617 18.35 -13.65 -23.20
C MET A 617 17.17 -12.73 -23.53
N ALA A 618 15.95 -13.02 -23.06
CA ALA A 618 14.83 -12.12 -23.29
C ALA A 618 14.96 -10.90 -22.37
N SER A 619 15.02 -9.72 -22.98
CA SER A 619 15.18 -8.43 -22.30
C SER A 619 14.03 -7.51 -22.64
N CYS A 620 13.47 -6.86 -21.62
CA CYS A 620 12.41 -5.86 -21.73
C CYS A 620 12.84 -4.60 -20.97
N SER A 621 12.81 -3.44 -21.63
CA SER A 621 13.27 -2.17 -21.07
C SER A 621 12.15 -1.17 -20.86
N ASP A 622 12.35 -0.30 -19.88
CA ASP A 622 11.58 0.93 -19.68
C ASP A 622 12.36 2.11 -20.28
N ASN A 623 11.78 2.76 -21.28
CA ASN A 623 12.37 3.90 -21.97
C ASN A 623 11.65 5.22 -21.65
N VAL A 624 10.85 5.27 -20.57
CA VAL A 624 10.20 6.50 -20.11
C VAL A 624 11.22 7.37 -19.37
N THR A 625 11.63 8.48 -19.98
CA THR A 625 12.45 9.50 -19.31
C THR A 625 11.58 10.30 -18.33
N ASP A 626 11.94 10.29 -17.05
CA ASP A 626 11.33 11.17 -16.05
C ASP A 626 11.79 12.62 -16.30
N ALA A 627 10.89 13.45 -16.83
CA ALA A 627 11.15 14.87 -17.13
C ALA A 627 11.35 15.74 -15.87
N ARG A 628 11.28 15.17 -14.65
CA ARG A 628 11.42 15.89 -13.37
C ARG A 628 12.85 15.99 -12.85
N VAL A 629 13.84 15.38 -13.50
CA VAL A 629 15.23 15.39 -13.04
C VAL A 629 16.09 16.31 -13.92
N PRO A 630 16.53 17.48 -13.43
CA PRO A 630 17.47 18.32 -14.16
C PRO A 630 18.88 17.73 -14.05
N GLY A 631 19.48 17.37 -15.18
CA GLY A 631 20.93 17.18 -15.33
C GLY A 631 21.51 15.85 -14.86
N GLY A 632 21.93 15.02 -15.82
CA GLY A 632 23.16 14.21 -15.73
C GLY A 632 23.24 13.00 -14.78
N GLN A 633 22.22 12.71 -13.96
CA GLN A 633 22.11 11.45 -13.21
C GLN A 633 20.70 10.87 -13.39
N GLY A 634 20.40 10.42 -14.60
CA GLY A 634 19.21 9.59 -14.84
C GLY A 634 19.46 8.19 -14.29
N ASP A 635 18.52 7.65 -13.51
CA ASP A 635 18.46 6.22 -13.21
C ASP A 635 18.56 5.46 -14.54
N PRO A 636 19.44 4.46 -14.69
CA PRO A 636 19.52 3.70 -15.93
C PRO A 636 18.15 3.10 -16.24
N ALA A 637 17.73 3.18 -17.51
CA ALA A 637 16.51 2.56 -18.04
C ALA A 637 16.24 1.22 -17.34
N ARG A 638 15.06 1.05 -16.73
CA ARG A 638 14.76 -0.14 -15.93
C ARG A 638 14.68 -1.33 -16.88
N VAL A 639 15.68 -2.22 -16.88
CA VAL A 639 15.73 -3.42 -17.74
C VAL A 639 15.44 -4.68 -16.93
N VAL A 640 14.51 -5.50 -17.41
CA VAL A 640 14.17 -6.83 -16.87
C VAL A 640 14.63 -7.91 -17.85
N THR A 641 15.35 -8.92 -17.34
CA THR A 641 15.83 -10.08 -18.13
C THR A 641 15.26 -11.38 -17.59
N SER A 642 14.69 -12.22 -18.47
CA SER A 642 14.01 -13.47 -18.10
C SER A 642 13.95 -14.45 -19.29
N HIS A 643 13.29 -15.62 -19.15
CA HIS A 643 12.96 -16.46 -20.31
C HIS A 643 11.78 -15.90 -21.11
N VAL A 644 10.83 -15.25 -20.42
CA VAL A 644 9.71 -14.54 -21.02
C VAL A 644 9.48 -13.28 -20.22
N CYS A 645 9.63 -12.11 -20.86
CA CYS A 645 9.28 -10.83 -20.26
C CYS A 645 8.25 -10.10 -21.12
N GLN A 646 7.60 -9.11 -20.52
CA GLN A 646 6.62 -8.26 -21.17
C GLN A 646 6.90 -6.79 -20.86
N SER A 647 6.74 -5.91 -21.84
CA SER A 647 6.61 -4.46 -21.66
C SER A 647 5.34 -3.93 -22.31
N ILE A 648 4.87 -2.77 -21.87
CA ILE A 648 3.77 -2.06 -22.53
C ILE A 648 4.36 -1.09 -23.53
N LEU A 649 3.97 -1.24 -24.80
CA LEU A 649 4.40 -0.39 -25.90
C LEU A 649 3.28 0.56 -26.31
N VAL A 650 3.53 1.86 -26.15
CA VAL A 650 2.63 2.92 -26.60
C VAL A 650 3.17 3.49 -27.91
N PRO A 651 2.41 3.41 -29.01
CA PRO A 651 2.89 3.83 -30.31
C PRO A 651 3.02 5.38 -30.39
N PRO A 652 3.96 5.89 -31.21
CA PRO A 652 4.41 7.29 -31.20
C PRO A 652 3.31 8.30 -31.58
N ASP A 653 2.34 7.87 -32.39
CA ASP A 653 1.14 8.61 -32.81
C ASP A 653 0.26 9.06 -31.64
N VAL A 654 0.36 8.39 -30.49
CA VAL A 654 -0.45 8.67 -29.30
C VAL A 654 0.25 9.64 -28.33
N VAL A 655 1.58 9.76 -28.40
CA VAL A 655 2.39 10.41 -27.35
C VAL A 655 3.18 11.62 -27.84
N GLY A 656 3.18 11.90 -29.15
CA GLY A 656 3.92 13.02 -29.75
C GLY A 656 5.45 12.82 -29.80
N TYR A 657 5.95 11.63 -29.45
CA TYR A 657 7.37 11.26 -29.52
C TYR A 657 7.73 10.66 -30.89
N LYS A 658 8.99 10.79 -31.30
CA LYS A 658 9.50 10.21 -32.57
C LYS A 658 9.64 8.68 -32.54
N THR A 659 9.56 8.07 -31.36
CA THR A 659 9.78 6.64 -31.12
C THR A 659 8.69 6.07 -30.20
N PRO A 660 8.30 4.79 -30.36
CA PRO A 660 7.39 4.13 -29.43
C PRO A 660 7.93 4.14 -28.00
N VAL A 661 7.06 4.35 -27.04
CA VAL A 661 7.41 4.40 -25.61
C VAL A 661 7.17 3.00 -25.02
N ALA A 662 8.22 2.40 -24.46
CA ALA A 662 8.13 1.15 -23.71
C ALA A 662 8.14 1.46 -22.21
N SER A 663 7.20 0.89 -21.45
CA SER A 663 7.07 1.11 -20.01
C SER A 663 6.66 -0.17 -19.29
N GLN A 664 6.82 -0.19 -17.96
CA GLN A 664 6.36 -1.27 -17.09
C GLN A 664 6.89 -2.66 -17.50
N PRO A 665 8.21 -2.88 -17.55
CA PRO A 665 8.77 -4.19 -17.84
C PRO A 665 8.51 -5.17 -16.68
N VAL A 666 7.99 -6.35 -17.00
CA VAL A 666 7.63 -7.42 -16.04
C VAL A 666 8.24 -8.75 -16.49
N SER A 667 8.75 -9.55 -15.54
CA SER A 667 9.15 -10.94 -15.78
C SER A 667 7.93 -11.86 -15.71
N LEU A 668 7.74 -12.72 -16.69
CA LEU A 668 6.66 -13.70 -16.74
C LEU A 668 7.15 -15.14 -16.57
N ALA A 669 8.43 -15.41 -16.86
CA ALA A 669 9.02 -16.74 -16.67
C ALA A 669 10.49 -16.67 -16.27
N ASP A 670 10.78 -17.04 -15.02
CA ASP A 670 12.12 -16.92 -14.44
C ASP A 670 12.96 -18.20 -14.50
N ARG A 671 12.37 -19.36 -14.79
CA ARG A 671 13.07 -20.65 -14.80
C ARG A 671 12.45 -21.64 -15.78
N LEU A 672 13.30 -22.39 -16.47
CA LEU A 672 12.93 -23.58 -17.24
C LEU A 672 12.91 -24.83 -16.32
N LEU A 673 11.74 -25.46 -16.17
CA LEU A 673 11.58 -26.67 -15.34
C LEU A 673 11.98 -27.94 -16.09
N GLY A 674 11.68 -28.03 -17.39
CA GLY A 674 11.95 -29.19 -18.22
C GLY A 674 11.32 -29.06 -19.60
N VAL A 675 11.67 -29.97 -20.50
CA VAL A 675 11.04 -30.18 -21.81
C VAL A 675 10.51 -31.61 -21.82
N THR A 676 9.20 -31.78 -21.89
CA THR A 676 8.52 -33.06 -21.75
C THR A 676 7.24 -33.10 -22.58
N THR A 677 6.78 -34.30 -22.93
CA THR A 677 5.46 -34.55 -23.53
C THR A 677 4.36 -34.77 -22.48
N GLY A 678 4.72 -34.89 -21.21
CA GLY A 678 3.76 -35.02 -20.11
C GLY A 678 3.01 -33.71 -19.87
N SER A 679 1.72 -33.79 -19.57
CA SER A 679 0.87 -32.64 -19.25
C SER A 679 1.11 -32.08 -17.84
N SER A 680 1.92 -32.73 -17.02
CA SER A 680 2.34 -32.23 -15.70
C SER A 680 3.82 -32.43 -15.42
N LEU A 681 4.44 -31.46 -14.74
CA LEU A 681 5.82 -31.50 -14.29
C LEU A 681 6.00 -30.61 -13.04
N ASP A 682 6.59 -31.15 -11.98
CA ASP A 682 6.93 -30.41 -10.74
C ASP A 682 5.74 -29.60 -10.15
N GLY A 683 4.53 -30.19 -10.17
CA GLY A 683 3.30 -29.56 -9.69
C GLY A 683 2.64 -28.57 -10.65
N VAL A 684 3.25 -28.28 -11.80
CA VAL A 684 2.67 -27.45 -12.86
C VAL A 684 1.94 -28.35 -13.87
N THR A 685 0.68 -28.04 -14.17
CA THR A 685 -0.14 -28.82 -15.12
C THR A 685 -0.61 -27.91 -16.25
N SER A 686 -0.43 -28.34 -17.50
CA SER A 686 -0.93 -27.62 -18.68
C SER A 686 -2.46 -27.68 -18.72
N PRO A 687 -3.17 -26.56 -18.98
CA PRO A 687 -4.63 -26.61 -19.12
C PRO A 687 -5.03 -27.52 -20.28
N PRO A 688 -5.96 -28.47 -20.06
CA PRO A 688 -6.33 -29.47 -21.07
C PRO A 688 -6.99 -28.84 -22.31
N GLU A 689 -7.57 -27.65 -22.17
CA GLU A 689 -8.23 -26.91 -23.25
C GLU A 689 -7.25 -26.36 -24.30
N TYR A 690 -6.01 -26.04 -23.90
CA TYR A 690 -4.99 -25.50 -24.79
C TYR A 690 -4.01 -26.56 -25.31
N PHE A 691 -3.87 -27.67 -24.58
CA PHE A 691 -3.00 -28.79 -24.92
C PHE A 691 -3.74 -30.11 -24.69
N PRO A 692 -4.66 -30.49 -25.60
CA PRO A 692 -5.42 -31.72 -25.44
C PRO A 692 -4.47 -32.93 -25.37
N PRO A 693 -4.72 -33.92 -24.49
CA PRO A 693 -3.92 -35.13 -24.43
C PRO A 693 -3.99 -35.83 -25.80
N SER A 694 -2.82 -36.15 -26.35
CA SER A 694 -2.68 -36.89 -27.60
C SER A 694 -3.14 -38.33 -27.48
#